data_AF-A0A7C3BRR8-F1
#
_entry.id   AF-A0A7C3BRR8-F1
#
_cell.length_a   1.000
_cell.length_b   1.000
_cell.length_c   1.000
_cell.angle_alpha   90.00
_cell.angle_beta   90.00
_cell.angle_gamma   90.00
#
_symmetry.space_group_name_H-M   'P 1'
#
loop_
_entity.id
_entity.type
_entity.pdbx_description
1 polymer ?
#
loop_
_entity_poly.entity_id
_entity_poly.type
_entity_poly.pdbx_seq_one_letter_code
_entity_poly.pdbx_strand_id
1 'polypeptide(L)'
;MLKVTLPRDYTRREFHISRQSRDRYQFSDSLFSLSGNVLFANFHAARLFAQKMNAQRDLSAHPEQAVRASDINALGLIDEFSHHVIARYREERNPQVMAAALEYLVVELGPEAVETALAAFADEFPPVAVYRGKLPLAEYLTGETGGTPHQQVVLEELLLLWLANNNPAFGPFRELFDDRQLSQQTAYVELITTLHAFFEGAPGFGAGDASLIELLRAPALNSPGSLTGQLEYIRTRWGAFLGQRLVRLLSSLDFLAEENKVFFGLGPGPAEVYEFKGQEEAPEHFSSDSDWMPRLVLLAKNVYVWLDQLSKEFGHEIHRLEQVPDEVLARMARRGVTGLWLIGLWERSQASQRIKQIMGNPEAVASAYSLYDYIIAADLGGEAAFQNLKERAWKYGIRMASDMVPNHTGIDSRWMIEHPNWFIHLNYSPFPTYTFNGEDLSADDRVGVYLEDHYYEHSDAAVVFKRVDHWTGDTKYIYHGNDGTSMPWNDTAQLNYLLPAVREAVIQTILDVARRSPVIRFDAAMTLAKKHYQRLWFPEPGSGGDIATRADFGMTKAEFDRVFPVEFWREVVDRVAAETPDTLLLAEAFWMMEGYFVRTLGMHRVYNSAFMNMLRDEKNDEYRQLIKNTLEFDPQILKRYVNFMNNPDERTTIDQFGEGDKYFGICTLMATLPGLPMFGHGQVEGYAEKYGMEYRRAYWDETPHPQLVERHKREIFPLLHKRYLFAEVADFLLYDFYTPEGHVDENVFAYSNEAYGERTLVLYHNRYATTSGWLQTSAAYAIKGPNGEKALVQKTLTSGLNIPNTADTYLLFHDAISGLEYIRSCRELHEQGFYAQLRAYQVHVFLNFQIVQDNESRQYARLNHTLNGKGVPNIREALQELLLEPVHAPLRMLISAPAFEWLLQARQTETRIADQRVSQQVKQKMLDLLRAIQETESDEAHEEKMQEIAEEVCAKLEALLTLAAFWAEDDSRTSPADKELRDYLLTRLAADEPVVWGTLLGWLFTHNLGKLVESEEYAAISRSWLADWLLDKVIARALRELGVAEEPTRHALATIKLFIGHRRWLGGAESLGAVTALDLLQTALCEPAVQAYLGVNRYEGVLWFNQEAFEHFLWYLLMLETVELLAGDAPEKARAEIAAGYEIITQLLAAEEKSGYQLAKLLAAVQ
;
A
#
# COMPACT_ATOMS: atom_id res chain seq x y z
N MET A 1 -51.20 -16.68 -6.51
CA MET A 1 -52.21 -17.26 -7.42
C MET A 1 -52.87 -16.15 -8.23
N LEU A 2 -52.42 -15.94 -9.46
CA LEU A 2 -53.14 -15.17 -10.48
C LEU A 2 -53.18 -16.09 -11.71
N LYS A 3 -54.34 -16.72 -11.95
CA LYS A 3 -54.58 -17.50 -13.16
C LYS A 3 -54.74 -16.52 -14.32
N VAL A 4 -53.66 -16.27 -15.04
CA VAL A 4 -53.71 -15.67 -16.37
C VAL A 4 -53.98 -16.80 -17.35
N THR A 5 -55.13 -16.75 -18.00
CA THR A 5 -55.56 -17.68 -19.03
C THR A 5 -54.66 -17.50 -20.25
N LEU A 6 -53.77 -18.46 -20.52
CA LEU A 6 -53.01 -18.54 -21.77
C LEU A 6 -53.99 -18.66 -22.95
N PRO A 7 -53.73 -18.01 -24.11
CA PRO A 7 -54.49 -18.29 -25.32
C PRO A 7 -54.36 -19.77 -25.69
N ARG A 8 -55.49 -20.40 -26.04
CA ARG A 8 -55.56 -21.77 -26.56
C ARG A 8 -55.22 -21.74 -28.07
N ASP A 9 -54.00 -22.12 -28.42
CA ASP A 9 -53.56 -22.95 -29.56
C ASP A 9 -52.00 -22.90 -29.55
N TYR A 10 -51.18 -23.94 -29.72
CA TYR A 10 -51.01 -24.87 -30.84
C TYR A 10 -50.09 -26.02 -30.38
N THR A 11 -50.14 -27.16 -31.07
CA THR A 11 -49.20 -28.29 -30.98
C THR A 11 -47.74 -27.79 -30.86
N ARG A 12 -47.03 -28.14 -29.77
CA ARG A 12 -45.64 -27.71 -29.51
C ARG A 12 -44.70 -28.41 -30.51
N ARG A 13 -44.13 -27.63 -31.44
CA ARG A 13 -43.21 -28.08 -32.51
C ARG A 13 -41.81 -27.49 -32.23
N GLU A 14 -40.79 -28.36 -32.16
CA GLU A 14 -39.41 -28.03 -31.75
C GLU A 14 -38.39 -28.78 -32.65
N PHE A 15 -37.15 -28.97 -32.26
CA PHE A 15 -36.13 -29.52 -33.18
C PHE A 15 -36.28 -31.03 -33.50
N HIS A 16 -36.53 -31.42 -34.76
CA HIS A 16 -36.69 -32.82 -35.14
C HIS A 16 -35.36 -33.61 -35.11
N ILE A 17 -35.41 -34.88 -34.67
CA ILE A 17 -34.26 -35.79 -34.65
C ILE A 17 -34.61 -37.14 -35.27
N SER A 18 -33.72 -37.64 -36.12
CA SER A 18 -33.85 -38.91 -36.82
C SER A 18 -33.95 -40.10 -35.86
N ARG A 19 -34.76 -41.09 -36.23
CA ARG A 19 -34.91 -42.37 -35.53
C ARG A 19 -33.55 -43.01 -35.26
N GLN A 20 -32.68 -43.03 -36.27
CA GLN A 20 -31.34 -43.59 -36.17
C GLN A 20 -30.49 -42.89 -35.08
N SER A 21 -30.55 -41.56 -34.99
CA SER A 21 -29.83 -40.81 -33.96
C SER A 21 -30.42 -41.03 -32.57
N ARG A 22 -31.74 -41.18 -32.43
CA ARG A 22 -32.37 -41.56 -31.15
C ARG A 22 -31.94 -42.94 -30.70
N ASP A 23 -31.91 -43.92 -31.60
CA ASP A 23 -31.48 -45.29 -31.33
C ASP A 23 -29.98 -45.35 -31.00
N ARG A 24 -29.14 -44.60 -31.72
CA ARG A 24 -27.70 -44.54 -31.47
C ARG A 24 -27.41 -43.95 -30.09
N TYR A 25 -27.84 -42.72 -29.84
CA TYR A 25 -27.45 -41.96 -28.65
C TYR A 25 -28.34 -42.18 -27.43
N GLN A 26 -29.46 -42.90 -27.57
CA GLN A 26 -30.38 -43.26 -26.49
C GLN A 26 -30.87 -42.03 -25.71
N PHE A 27 -31.33 -40.99 -26.42
CA PHE A 27 -31.84 -39.75 -25.81
C PHE A 27 -33.08 -40.00 -24.93
N SER A 28 -33.29 -39.16 -23.91
CA SER A 28 -34.47 -39.31 -23.03
C SER A 28 -35.75 -38.92 -23.75
N ASP A 29 -36.79 -39.74 -23.68
CA ASP A 29 -38.12 -39.44 -24.25
C ASP A 29 -38.75 -38.17 -23.66
N SER A 30 -38.35 -37.75 -22.45
CA SER A 30 -38.80 -36.49 -21.84
C SER A 30 -38.34 -35.25 -22.59
N LEU A 31 -37.33 -35.39 -23.44
CA LEU A 31 -36.84 -34.34 -24.30
C LEU A 31 -37.63 -34.25 -25.59
N PHE A 32 -38.66 -35.06 -25.86
CA PHE A 32 -39.36 -35.05 -27.15
C PHE A 32 -40.84 -34.64 -27.03
N SER A 33 -41.32 -33.82 -27.96
CA SER A 33 -42.70 -33.35 -28.05
C SER A 33 -43.60 -34.39 -28.74
N LEU A 34 -44.91 -34.10 -28.81
CA LEU A 34 -45.89 -34.93 -29.52
C LEU A 34 -45.63 -35.01 -31.04
N SER A 35 -44.84 -34.11 -31.63
CA SER A 35 -44.41 -34.17 -33.04
C SER A 35 -43.09 -34.91 -33.25
N GLY A 36 -42.39 -35.33 -32.18
CA GLY A 36 -41.08 -36.00 -32.28
C GLY A 36 -39.88 -35.05 -32.13
N ASN A 37 -40.10 -33.86 -31.59
CA ASN A 37 -39.16 -32.74 -31.64
C ASN A 37 -38.55 -32.40 -30.26
N VAL A 38 -37.35 -31.84 -30.18
CA VAL A 38 -36.60 -31.69 -28.92
C VAL A 38 -36.97 -30.48 -28.06
N LEU A 39 -37.61 -30.83 -26.94
CA LEU A 39 -37.71 -30.32 -25.56
C LEU A 39 -36.48 -29.80 -24.81
N PHE A 40 -35.79 -28.74 -25.22
CA PHE A 40 -34.80 -28.12 -24.32
C PHE A 40 -35.46 -27.19 -23.29
N ALA A 41 -35.93 -27.76 -22.18
CA ALA A 41 -36.54 -27.02 -21.09
C ALA A 41 -35.55 -26.10 -20.33
N ASN A 42 -34.26 -26.45 -20.31
CA ASN A 42 -33.17 -25.69 -19.68
C ASN A 42 -31.80 -26.07 -20.29
N PHE A 43 -30.74 -25.33 -19.94
CA PHE A 43 -29.39 -25.60 -20.46
C PHE A 43 -28.79 -26.92 -19.93
N HIS A 44 -29.20 -27.40 -18.75
CA HIS A 44 -28.81 -28.74 -18.27
C HIS A 44 -29.25 -29.86 -19.22
N ALA A 45 -30.46 -29.76 -19.78
CA ALA A 45 -30.94 -30.71 -20.80
C ALA A 45 -30.05 -30.70 -22.06
N ALA A 46 -29.58 -29.53 -22.49
CA ALA A 46 -28.64 -29.41 -23.61
C ALA A 46 -27.26 -30.01 -23.28
N ARG A 47 -26.76 -29.83 -22.05
CA ARG A 47 -25.50 -30.46 -21.58
C ARG A 47 -25.60 -31.99 -21.56
N LEU A 48 -26.69 -32.55 -21.06
CA LEU A 48 -26.94 -34.00 -21.09
C LEU A 48 -27.03 -34.55 -22.52
N PHE A 49 -27.65 -33.78 -23.42
CA PHE A 49 -27.76 -34.15 -24.83
C PHE A 49 -26.38 -34.18 -25.51
N ALA A 50 -25.59 -33.12 -25.35
CA ALA A 50 -24.21 -33.04 -25.88
C ALA A 50 -23.32 -34.15 -25.31
N GLN A 51 -23.42 -34.44 -24.01
CA GLN A 51 -22.66 -35.53 -23.37
C GLN A 51 -22.97 -36.89 -24.01
N LYS A 52 -24.25 -37.22 -24.24
CA LYS A 52 -24.64 -38.50 -24.87
C LYS A 52 -24.06 -38.66 -26.27
N MET A 53 -23.98 -37.56 -27.03
CA MET A 53 -23.32 -37.58 -28.35
C MET A 53 -21.81 -37.80 -28.21
N ASN A 54 -21.15 -36.99 -27.38
CA ASN A 54 -19.70 -37.04 -27.18
C ASN A 54 -19.22 -38.37 -26.61
N ALA A 55 -20.00 -39.03 -25.76
CA ALA A 55 -19.67 -40.32 -25.17
C ALA A 55 -19.60 -41.47 -26.21
N GLN A 56 -20.22 -41.32 -27.38
CA GLN A 56 -20.18 -42.31 -28.47
C GLN A 56 -19.36 -41.86 -29.69
N ARG A 57 -18.79 -40.66 -29.66
CA ARG A 57 -17.89 -40.14 -30.71
C ARG A 57 -16.44 -40.47 -30.33
N ASP A 58 -15.60 -40.74 -31.33
CA ASP A 58 -14.16 -40.93 -31.10
C ASP A 58 -13.44 -39.59 -31.03
N LEU A 59 -13.59 -38.92 -29.89
CA LEU A 59 -12.95 -37.63 -29.63
C LEU A 59 -11.45 -37.73 -29.39
N SER A 60 -10.92 -38.95 -29.22
CA SER A 60 -9.49 -39.19 -29.01
C SER A 60 -8.70 -39.05 -30.30
N ALA A 61 -9.25 -39.54 -31.42
CA ALA A 61 -8.68 -39.37 -32.75
C ALA A 61 -9.16 -38.07 -33.44
N HIS A 62 -10.36 -37.58 -33.08
CA HIS A 62 -11.03 -36.45 -33.74
C HIS A 62 -11.65 -35.46 -32.72
N PRO A 63 -10.83 -34.72 -31.94
CA PRO A 63 -11.34 -33.77 -30.94
C PRO A 63 -12.17 -32.64 -31.54
N GLU A 64 -11.96 -32.29 -32.81
CA GLU A 64 -12.76 -31.32 -33.56
C GLU A 64 -14.23 -31.72 -33.73
N GLN A 65 -14.57 -33.01 -33.51
CA GLN A 65 -15.94 -33.51 -33.55
C GLN A 65 -16.67 -33.36 -32.22
N ALA A 66 -16.07 -32.75 -31.20
CA ALA A 66 -16.73 -32.52 -29.92
C ALA A 66 -17.92 -31.58 -30.07
N VAL A 67 -19.06 -32.00 -29.54
CA VAL A 67 -20.31 -31.23 -29.52
C VAL A 67 -20.36 -30.38 -28.26
N ARG A 68 -20.61 -29.08 -28.43
CA ARG A 68 -20.84 -28.14 -27.33
C ARG A 68 -22.31 -28.05 -26.97
N ALA A 69 -22.60 -27.83 -25.70
CA ALA A 69 -23.97 -27.76 -25.21
C ALA A 69 -24.66 -26.47 -25.67
N SER A 70 -23.92 -25.36 -25.76
CA SER A 70 -24.40 -24.09 -26.27
C SER A 70 -24.85 -24.18 -27.73
N ASP A 71 -24.11 -24.94 -28.56
CA ASP A 71 -24.44 -25.13 -29.97
C ASP A 71 -25.74 -25.93 -30.12
N ILE A 72 -25.91 -27.00 -29.34
CA ILE A 72 -27.15 -27.78 -29.29
C ILE A 72 -28.35 -26.93 -28.89
N ASN A 73 -28.19 -26.08 -27.86
CA ASN A 73 -29.25 -25.16 -27.46
C ASN A 73 -29.56 -24.12 -28.55
N ALA A 74 -28.53 -23.60 -29.24
CA ALA A 74 -28.70 -22.64 -30.33
C ALA A 74 -29.45 -23.24 -31.53
N LEU A 75 -29.14 -24.49 -31.91
CA LEU A 75 -29.88 -25.23 -32.95
C LEU A 75 -31.38 -25.31 -32.61
N GLY A 76 -31.69 -25.74 -31.38
CA GLY A 76 -33.07 -25.86 -30.91
C GLY A 76 -33.81 -24.53 -30.90
N LEU A 77 -33.14 -23.43 -30.55
CA LEU A 77 -33.76 -22.10 -30.57
C LEU A 77 -33.98 -21.54 -31.98
N ILE A 78 -33.05 -21.76 -32.92
CA ILE A 78 -33.23 -21.33 -34.31
C ILE A 78 -34.46 -22.02 -34.92
N ASP A 79 -34.62 -23.31 -34.63
CA ASP A 79 -35.77 -24.11 -35.04
C ASP A 79 -37.08 -23.62 -34.37
N GLU A 80 -37.08 -23.43 -33.04
CA GLU A 80 -38.25 -22.92 -32.31
C GLU A 80 -38.68 -21.53 -32.82
N PHE A 81 -37.73 -20.64 -33.09
CA PHE A 81 -38.02 -19.32 -33.66
C PHE A 81 -38.51 -19.41 -35.10
N SER A 82 -38.06 -20.39 -35.88
CA SER A 82 -38.59 -20.67 -37.22
C SER A 82 -40.06 -21.10 -37.17
N HIS A 83 -40.42 -22.03 -36.28
CA HIS A 83 -41.81 -22.39 -36.02
C HIS A 83 -42.65 -21.19 -35.58
N HIS A 84 -42.10 -20.32 -34.74
CA HIS A 84 -42.79 -19.11 -34.28
C HIS A 84 -43.08 -18.14 -35.42
N VAL A 85 -42.14 -17.94 -36.34
CA VAL A 85 -42.35 -17.12 -37.55
C VAL A 85 -43.45 -17.71 -38.42
N ILE A 86 -43.47 -19.03 -38.62
CA ILE A 86 -44.52 -19.71 -39.40
C ILE A 86 -45.89 -19.58 -38.71
N ALA A 87 -45.96 -19.76 -37.40
CA ALA A 87 -47.19 -19.58 -36.64
C ALA A 87 -47.73 -18.15 -36.76
N ARG A 88 -46.86 -17.14 -36.63
CA ARG A 88 -47.26 -15.73 -36.82
C ARG A 88 -47.70 -15.43 -38.24
N TYR A 89 -47.04 -16.00 -39.25
CA TYR A 89 -47.49 -15.89 -40.63
C TYR A 89 -48.92 -16.44 -40.80
N ARG A 90 -49.22 -17.59 -40.19
CA ARG A 90 -50.57 -18.17 -40.20
C ARG A 90 -51.60 -17.25 -39.53
N GLU A 91 -51.24 -16.68 -38.38
CA GLU A 91 -52.13 -15.80 -37.61
C GLU A 91 -52.39 -14.46 -38.32
N GLU A 92 -51.34 -13.82 -38.87
CA GLU A 92 -51.40 -12.44 -39.35
C GLU A 92 -51.67 -12.30 -40.86
N ARG A 93 -51.39 -13.35 -41.65
CA ARG A 93 -51.51 -13.32 -43.12
C ARG A 93 -52.51 -14.33 -43.65
N ASN A 94 -52.34 -15.62 -43.34
CA ASN A 94 -53.19 -16.67 -43.90
C ASN A 94 -53.30 -17.92 -43.00
N PRO A 95 -54.41 -18.08 -42.25
CA PRO A 95 -54.61 -19.23 -41.35
C PRO A 95 -54.63 -20.59 -42.03
N GLN A 96 -54.98 -20.64 -43.32
CA GLN A 96 -55.11 -21.86 -44.13
C GLN A 96 -53.88 -22.12 -45.01
N VAL A 97 -52.78 -21.38 -44.84
CA VAL A 97 -51.62 -21.46 -45.74
C VAL A 97 -51.03 -22.87 -45.85
N MET A 98 -50.96 -23.63 -44.75
CA MET A 98 -50.44 -25.00 -44.78
C MET A 98 -51.40 -25.98 -45.45
N ALA A 99 -52.70 -25.77 -45.31
CA ALA A 99 -53.71 -26.54 -46.03
C ALA A 99 -53.66 -26.24 -47.54
N ALA A 100 -53.56 -24.97 -47.91
CA ALA A 100 -53.45 -24.52 -49.29
C ALA A 100 -52.13 -24.98 -49.95
N ALA A 101 -51.02 -24.96 -49.21
CA ALA A 101 -49.74 -25.49 -49.67
C ALA A 101 -49.82 -27.00 -49.95
N LEU A 102 -50.46 -27.75 -49.06
CA LEU A 102 -50.66 -29.20 -49.24
C LEU A 102 -51.55 -29.49 -50.45
N GLU A 103 -52.65 -28.75 -50.63
CA GLU A 103 -53.53 -28.88 -51.79
C GLU A 103 -52.79 -28.54 -53.10
N TYR A 104 -52.00 -27.48 -53.10
CA TYR A 104 -51.17 -27.08 -54.24
C TYR A 104 -50.15 -28.17 -54.62
N LEU A 105 -49.49 -28.79 -53.63
CA LEU A 105 -48.56 -29.89 -53.87
C LEU A 105 -49.27 -31.13 -54.45
N VAL A 106 -50.48 -31.45 -53.97
CA VAL A 106 -51.27 -32.58 -54.50
C VAL A 106 -51.70 -32.33 -55.94
N VAL A 107 -52.04 -31.10 -56.30
CA VAL A 107 -52.41 -30.72 -57.67
C VAL A 107 -51.23 -30.84 -58.63
N GLU A 108 -50.05 -30.33 -58.23
CA GLU A 108 -48.87 -30.27 -59.11
C GLU A 108 -48.11 -31.60 -59.21
N LEU A 109 -48.02 -32.37 -58.12
CA LEU A 109 -47.18 -33.57 -58.03
C LEU A 109 -47.97 -34.89 -57.93
N GLY A 110 -49.28 -34.81 -57.66
CA GLY A 110 -50.16 -35.96 -57.47
C GLY A 110 -50.19 -36.48 -56.02
N PRO A 111 -51.33 -37.02 -55.55
CA PRO A 111 -51.54 -37.39 -54.15
C PRO A 111 -50.60 -38.50 -53.66
N GLU A 112 -50.31 -39.50 -54.49
CA GLU A 112 -49.47 -40.64 -54.12
C GLU A 112 -48.02 -40.21 -53.81
N ALA A 113 -47.47 -39.26 -54.59
CA ALA A 113 -46.12 -38.75 -54.37
C ALA A 113 -46.02 -37.93 -53.07
N VAL A 114 -47.02 -37.10 -52.78
CA VAL A 114 -47.09 -36.29 -51.56
C VAL A 114 -47.26 -37.18 -50.32
N GLU A 115 -48.21 -38.12 -50.34
CA GLU A 115 -48.46 -39.02 -49.21
C GLU A 115 -47.25 -39.91 -48.90
N THR A 116 -46.59 -40.44 -49.93
CA THR A 116 -45.38 -41.27 -49.77
C THR A 116 -44.26 -40.48 -49.09
N ALA A 117 -44.02 -39.23 -49.50
CA ALA A 117 -42.98 -38.39 -48.89
C ALA A 117 -43.30 -38.01 -47.44
N LEU A 118 -44.55 -37.63 -47.14
CA LEU A 118 -44.97 -37.32 -45.77
C LEU A 118 -44.89 -38.55 -44.86
N ALA A 119 -45.25 -39.74 -45.36
CA ALA A 119 -45.13 -40.98 -44.62
C ALA A 119 -43.66 -41.38 -44.38
N ALA A 120 -42.79 -41.28 -45.39
CA ALA A 120 -41.37 -41.54 -45.23
C ALA A 120 -40.72 -40.60 -44.21
N PHE A 121 -41.03 -39.30 -44.27
CA PHE A 121 -40.56 -38.34 -43.27
C PHE A 121 -41.01 -38.74 -41.86
N ALA A 122 -42.29 -39.05 -41.68
CA ALA A 122 -42.83 -39.37 -40.36
C ALA A 122 -42.39 -40.75 -39.82
N ASP A 123 -41.79 -41.61 -40.66
CA ASP A 123 -41.11 -42.83 -40.20
C ASP A 123 -39.65 -42.59 -39.80
N GLU A 124 -38.94 -41.75 -40.56
CA GLU A 124 -37.54 -41.39 -40.32
C GLU A 124 -37.38 -40.41 -39.16
N PHE A 125 -38.34 -39.51 -38.98
CA PHE A 125 -38.45 -38.53 -37.90
C PHE A 125 -39.73 -38.75 -37.07
N PRO A 126 -39.87 -39.89 -36.40
CA PRO A 126 -41.15 -40.30 -35.85
C PRO A 126 -41.54 -39.50 -34.59
N PRO A 127 -42.82 -39.13 -34.45
CA PRO A 127 -43.40 -38.72 -33.18
C PRO A 127 -43.15 -39.75 -32.07
N VAL A 128 -43.07 -39.33 -30.82
CA VAL A 128 -42.77 -40.24 -29.68
C VAL A 128 -43.73 -41.43 -29.60
N ALA A 129 -45.02 -41.21 -29.91
CA ALA A 129 -46.03 -42.26 -29.92
C ALA A 129 -45.79 -43.31 -31.02
N VAL A 130 -45.34 -42.87 -32.20
CA VAL A 130 -45.02 -43.74 -33.34
C VAL A 130 -43.69 -44.45 -33.11
N TYR A 131 -42.67 -43.74 -32.62
CA TYR A 131 -41.36 -44.28 -32.28
C TYR A 131 -41.43 -45.45 -31.28
N ARG A 132 -42.25 -45.30 -30.23
CA ARG A 132 -42.49 -46.35 -29.21
C ARG A 132 -43.46 -47.45 -29.65
N GLY A 133 -43.99 -47.40 -30.87
CA GLY A 133 -44.98 -48.36 -31.37
C GLY A 133 -46.34 -48.29 -30.67
N LYS A 134 -46.66 -47.16 -30.00
CA LYS A 134 -47.95 -46.95 -29.31
C LYS A 134 -49.07 -46.53 -30.25
N LEU A 135 -48.74 -45.93 -31.39
CA LEU A 135 -49.67 -45.52 -32.44
C LEU A 135 -49.08 -45.92 -33.81
N PRO A 136 -49.82 -46.66 -34.66
CA PRO A 136 -49.37 -46.94 -36.02
C PRO A 136 -49.21 -45.65 -36.83
N LEU A 137 -48.19 -45.59 -37.70
CA LEU A 137 -47.89 -44.40 -38.52
C LEU A 137 -49.06 -43.94 -39.39
N ALA A 138 -49.79 -44.87 -40.02
CA ALA A 138 -50.95 -44.56 -40.85
C ALA A 138 -52.11 -43.93 -40.05
N GLU A 139 -52.29 -44.36 -38.80
CA GLU A 139 -53.29 -43.79 -37.88
C GLU A 139 -52.84 -42.41 -37.38
N TYR A 140 -51.54 -42.21 -37.19
CA TYR A 140 -51.00 -40.88 -36.90
C TYR A 140 -51.26 -39.91 -38.07
N LEU A 141 -50.88 -40.24 -39.30
CA LEU A 141 -51.00 -39.30 -40.44
C LEU A 141 -52.44 -38.84 -40.72
N THR A 142 -53.43 -39.68 -40.44
CA THR A 142 -54.86 -39.36 -40.63
C THR A 142 -55.51 -38.67 -39.42
N GLY A 143 -54.78 -38.53 -38.32
CA GLY A 143 -55.23 -37.87 -37.10
C GLY A 143 -55.03 -36.35 -37.11
N GLU A 144 -55.44 -35.74 -36.00
CA GLU A 144 -55.22 -34.31 -35.71
C GLU A 144 -54.79 -34.12 -34.25
N THR A 145 -54.03 -33.06 -34.00
CA THR A 145 -53.71 -32.59 -32.64
C THR A 145 -53.98 -31.10 -32.57
N GLY A 146 -54.71 -30.67 -31.53
CA GLY A 146 -55.03 -29.25 -31.33
C GLY A 146 -55.83 -28.64 -32.50
N GLY A 147 -56.66 -29.41 -33.20
CA GLY A 147 -57.41 -28.94 -34.36
C GLY A 147 -56.57 -28.72 -35.63
N THR A 148 -55.29 -29.10 -35.63
CA THR A 148 -54.44 -29.10 -36.82
C THR A 148 -54.23 -30.54 -37.32
N PRO A 149 -54.59 -30.87 -38.58
CA PRO A 149 -54.31 -32.17 -39.18
C PRO A 149 -52.82 -32.51 -39.15
N HIS A 150 -52.46 -33.76 -38.83
CA HIS A 150 -51.06 -34.16 -38.73
C HIS A 150 -50.30 -34.04 -40.06
N GLN A 151 -50.95 -34.19 -41.21
CA GLN A 151 -50.32 -33.93 -42.51
C GLN A 151 -49.79 -32.49 -42.66
N GLN A 152 -50.51 -31.49 -42.12
CA GLN A 152 -50.06 -30.10 -42.13
C GLN A 152 -48.90 -29.87 -41.17
N VAL A 153 -48.88 -30.59 -40.04
CA VAL A 153 -47.73 -30.58 -39.12
C VAL A 153 -46.51 -31.16 -39.83
N VAL A 154 -46.63 -32.35 -40.41
CA VAL A 154 -45.54 -33.03 -41.13
C VAL A 154 -45.00 -32.20 -42.29
N LEU A 155 -45.88 -31.50 -43.04
CA LEU A 155 -45.45 -30.61 -44.11
C LEU A 155 -44.58 -29.45 -43.61
N GLU A 156 -44.94 -28.84 -42.48
CA GLU A 156 -44.14 -27.78 -41.85
C GLU A 156 -42.78 -28.29 -41.37
N GLU A 157 -42.76 -29.45 -40.71
CA GLU A 157 -41.52 -30.09 -40.23
C GLU A 157 -40.60 -30.48 -41.40
N LEU A 158 -41.16 -30.97 -42.51
CA LEU A 158 -40.42 -31.30 -43.72
C LEU A 158 -39.74 -30.05 -44.32
N LEU A 159 -40.41 -28.89 -44.28
CA LEU A 159 -39.81 -27.61 -44.69
C LEU A 159 -38.65 -27.21 -43.76
N LEU A 160 -38.81 -27.36 -42.45
CA LEU A 160 -37.73 -27.04 -41.50
C LEU A 160 -36.55 -28.02 -41.60
N LEU A 161 -36.80 -29.30 -41.89
CA LEU A 161 -35.74 -30.28 -42.19
C LEU A 161 -34.90 -29.85 -43.37
N TRP A 162 -35.55 -29.37 -44.43
CA TRP A 162 -34.84 -28.81 -45.58
C TRP A 162 -34.01 -27.58 -45.19
N LEU A 163 -34.56 -26.66 -44.40
CA LEU A 163 -33.83 -25.49 -43.91
C LEU A 163 -32.60 -25.88 -43.07
N ALA A 164 -32.74 -26.87 -42.19
CA ALA A 164 -31.65 -27.40 -41.36
C ALA A 164 -30.52 -27.99 -42.21
N ASN A 165 -30.84 -28.78 -43.25
CA ASN A 165 -29.83 -29.34 -44.16
C ASN A 165 -29.17 -28.30 -45.08
N ASN A 166 -29.83 -27.16 -45.33
CA ASN A 166 -29.29 -26.06 -46.12
C ASN A 166 -28.58 -24.98 -45.28
N ASN A 167 -28.47 -25.17 -43.95
CA ASN A 167 -27.77 -24.26 -43.05
C ASN A 167 -26.32 -24.75 -42.83
N PRO A 168 -25.29 -24.05 -43.33
CA PRO A 168 -23.92 -24.53 -43.19
C PRO A 168 -23.44 -24.65 -41.73
N ALA A 169 -23.96 -23.81 -40.82
CA ALA A 169 -23.63 -23.86 -39.39
C ALA A 169 -24.14 -25.12 -38.70
N PHE A 170 -25.13 -25.80 -39.29
CA PHE A 170 -25.70 -27.04 -38.78
C PHE A 170 -24.85 -28.26 -39.21
N GLY A 171 -23.88 -28.11 -40.12
CA GLY A 171 -23.07 -29.18 -40.68
C GLY A 171 -22.49 -30.20 -39.68
N PRO A 172 -21.89 -29.79 -38.54
CA PRO A 172 -21.35 -30.71 -37.52
C PRO A 172 -22.40 -31.63 -36.86
N PHE A 173 -23.68 -31.31 -37.03
CA PHE A 173 -24.83 -31.96 -36.40
C PHE A 173 -25.71 -32.71 -37.40
N ARG A 174 -25.29 -32.81 -38.68
CA ARG A 174 -26.08 -33.36 -39.78
C ARG A 174 -26.68 -34.73 -39.50
N GLU A 175 -26.01 -35.57 -38.72
CA GLU A 175 -26.53 -36.89 -38.31
C GLU A 175 -27.88 -36.84 -37.55
N LEU A 176 -28.20 -35.71 -36.90
CA LEU A 176 -29.47 -35.53 -36.21
C LEU A 176 -30.64 -35.35 -37.19
N PHE A 177 -30.40 -34.81 -38.39
CA PHE A 177 -31.43 -34.39 -39.35
C PHE A 177 -31.07 -34.69 -40.81
N ASP A 178 -30.36 -35.77 -41.09
CA ASP A 178 -29.93 -36.12 -42.45
C ASP A 178 -31.14 -36.46 -43.35
N ASP A 179 -31.28 -35.77 -44.49
CA ASP A 179 -32.39 -35.93 -45.45
C ASP A 179 -32.03 -36.73 -46.71
N ARG A 180 -30.85 -37.38 -46.72
CA ARG A 180 -30.36 -38.14 -47.89
C ARG A 180 -31.26 -39.32 -48.27
N GLN A 181 -31.91 -39.98 -47.31
CA GLN A 181 -32.84 -41.08 -47.63
C GLN A 181 -34.11 -40.54 -48.30
N LEU A 182 -34.71 -39.48 -47.74
CA LEU A 182 -35.90 -38.83 -48.31
C LEU A 182 -35.64 -38.33 -49.73
N SER A 183 -34.51 -37.67 -49.97
CA SER A 183 -34.16 -37.16 -51.31
C SER A 183 -33.88 -38.24 -52.36
N GLN A 184 -33.48 -39.45 -51.95
CA GLN A 184 -33.23 -40.58 -52.86
C GLN A 184 -34.46 -41.45 -53.11
N GLN A 185 -35.38 -41.53 -52.15
CA GLN A 185 -36.46 -42.53 -52.14
C GLN A 185 -37.85 -41.93 -52.39
N THR A 186 -38.00 -40.60 -52.33
CA THR A 186 -39.29 -39.92 -52.42
C THR A 186 -39.21 -38.67 -53.30
N ALA A 187 -40.34 -38.06 -53.62
CA ALA A 187 -40.43 -36.78 -54.34
C ALA A 187 -40.07 -35.55 -53.48
N TYR A 188 -39.21 -35.71 -52.46
CA TYR A 188 -38.88 -34.67 -51.47
C TYR A 188 -38.27 -33.41 -52.09
N VAL A 189 -37.37 -33.55 -53.08
CA VAL A 189 -36.72 -32.40 -53.74
C VAL A 189 -37.72 -31.63 -54.61
N GLU A 190 -38.57 -32.35 -55.34
CA GLU A 190 -39.65 -31.77 -56.13
C GLU A 190 -40.68 -31.06 -55.23
N LEU A 191 -41.05 -31.67 -54.09
CA LEU A 191 -41.94 -31.07 -53.09
C LEU A 191 -41.40 -29.73 -52.58
N ILE A 192 -40.13 -29.67 -52.17
CA ILE A 192 -39.53 -28.42 -51.69
C ILE A 192 -39.48 -27.36 -52.80
N THR A 193 -39.14 -27.75 -54.03
CA THR A 193 -39.10 -26.81 -55.17
C THR A 193 -40.48 -26.23 -55.45
N THR A 194 -41.53 -27.06 -55.43
CA THR A 194 -42.92 -26.64 -55.61
C THR A 194 -43.43 -25.79 -54.45
N LEU A 195 -43.04 -26.11 -53.20
CA LEU A 195 -43.32 -25.27 -52.03
C LEU A 195 -42.68 -23.89 -52.16
N HIS A 196 -41.45 -23.81 -52.68
CA HIS A 196 -40.76 -22.56 -52.94
C HIS A 196 -41.57 -21.66 -53.89
N ALA A 197 -42.03 -22.22 -55.01
CA ALA A 197 -42.88 -21.51 -55.96
C ALA A 197 -44.23 -21.06 -55.36
N PHE A 198 -44.84 -21.89 -54.52
CA PHE A 198 -46.08 -21.53 -53.82
C PHE A 198 -45.90 -20.31 -52.90
N PHE A 199 -44.84 -20.29 -52.08
CA PHE A 199 -44.60 -19.20 -51.14
C PHE A 199 -44.08 -17.91 -51.79
N GLU A 200 -43.48 -17.96 -52.99
CA GLU A 200 -43.17 -16.77 -53.78
C GLU A 200 -44.45 -16.04 -54.27
N GLY A 201 -45.53 -16.79 -54.54
CA GLY A 201 -46.83 -16.23 -54.90
C GLY A 201 -47.72 -15.84 -53.71
N ALA A 202 -47.30 -16.13 -52.48
CA ALA A 202 -48.05 -15.85 -51.26
C ALA A 202 -47.75 -14.43 -50.71
N PRO A 203 -48.63 -13.84 -49.88
CA PRO A 203 -48.38 -12.53 -49.27
C PRO A 203 -47.06 -12.48 -48.48
N GLY A 204 -46.31 -11.39 -48.63
CA GLY A 204 -45.06 -11.18 -47.91
C GLY A 204 -45.23 -10.97 -46.39
N PHE A 205 -44.14 -11.12 -45.65
CA PHE A 205 -44.12 -11.07 -44.19
C PHE A 205 -42.85 -10.42 -43.62
N GLY A 206 -42.98 -9.73 -42.48
CA GLY A 206 -41.90 -8.97 -41.85
C GLY A 206 -41.66 -7.58 -42.45
N ALA A 207 -40.63 -6.88 -41.96
CA ALA A 207 -40.37 -5.47 -42.29
C ALA A 207 -39.93 -5.20 -43.74
N GLY A 208 -39.56 -6.25 -44.49
CA GLY A 208 -39.12 -6.16 -45.89
C GLY A 208 -40.09 -6.76 -46.90
N ASP A 209 -41.29 -7.20 -46.48
CA ASP A 209 -42.29 -7.88 -47.31
C ASP A 209 -41.76 -9.10 -48.09
N ALA A 210 -40.81 -9.82 -47.50
CA ALA A 210 -40.18 -11.00 -48.10
C ALA A 210 -41.11 -12.22 -48.05
N SER A 211 -40.88 -13.20 -48.93
CA SER A 211 -41.58 -14.49 -48.84
C SER A 211 -41.25 -15.22 -47.53
N LEU A 212 -42.13 -16.11 -47.08
CA LEU A 212 -41.92 -16.84 -45.82
C LEU A 212 -40.59 -17.62 -45.84
N ILE A 213 -40.23 -18.23 -46.98
CA ILE A 213 -38.99 -19.01 -47.09
C ILE A 213 -37.74 -18.12 -47.10
N GLU A 214 -37.77 -16.98 -47.79
CA GLU A 214 -36.65 -16.03 -47.75
C GLU A 214 -36.41 -15.52 -46.32
N LEU A 215 -37.49 -15.22 -45.59
CA LEU A 215 -37.40 -14.79 -44.21
C LEU A 215 -36.76 -15.87 -43.33
N LEU A 216 -37.21 -17.12 -43.42
CA LEU A 216 -36.67 -18.25 -42.65
C LEU A 216 -35.21 -18.58 -42.99
N ARG A 217 -34.78 -18.35 -44.23
CA ARG A 217 -33.38 -18.54 -44.67
C ARG A 217 -32.46 -17.39 -44.29
N ALA A 218 -33.00 -16.21 -44.01
CA ALA A 218 -32.21 -15.00 -43.81
C ALA A 218 -31.13 -15.12 -42.72
N PRO A 219 -31.36 -15.75 -41.55
CA PRO A 219 -30.30 -15.93 -40.56
C PRO A 219 -29.11 -16.72 -41.13
N ALA A 220 -29.36 -17.88 -41.75
CA ALA A 220 -28.33 -18.74 -42.33
C ALA A 220 -27.59 -18.06 -43.50
N LEU A 221 -28.26 -17.21 -44.29
CA LEU A 221 -27.61 -16.48 -45.38
C LEU A 221 -26.71 -15.34 -44.87
N ASN A 222 -27.09 -14.66 -43.79
CA ASN A 222 -26.32 -13.57 -43.21
C ASN A 222 -25.14 -14.06 -42.35
N SER A 223 -25.26 -15.23 -41.74
CA SER A 223 -24.22 -15.82 -40.88
C SER A 223 -24.08 -17.33 -41.14
N PRO A 224 -23.60 -17.73 -42.32
CA PRO A 224 -23.63 -19.13 -42.77
C PRO A 224 -22.81 -20.08 -41.89
N GLY A 225 -21.70 -19.61 -41.32
CA GLY A 225 -20.82 -20.45 -40.50
C GLY A 225 -20.93 -20.21 -38.98
N SER A 226 -21.92 -19.45 -38.49
CA SER A 226 -21.96 -19.04 -37.08
C SER A 226 -23.36 -19.11 -36.50
N LEU A 227 -23.60 -20.05 -35.57
CA LEU A 227 -24.84 -20.15 -34.80
C LEU A 227 -25.07 -18.88 -33.97
N THR A 228 -24.02 -18.32 -33.34
CA THR A 228 -24.08 -17.04 -32.62
C THR A 228 -24.52 -15.90 -33.53
N GLY A 229 -23.93 -15.79 -34.74
CA GLY A 229 -24.32 -14.77 -35.72
C GLY A 229 -25.77 -14.90 -36.19
N GLN A 230 -26.28 -16.12 -36.33
CA GLN A 230 -27.68 -16.38 -36.67
C GLN A 230 -28.64 -15.96 -35.55
N LEU A 231 -28.34 -16.29 -34.29
CA LEU A 231 -29.12 -15.84 -33.14
C LEU A 231 -29.09 -14.32 -32.97
N GLU A 232 -27.96 -13.66 -33.24
CA GLU A 232 -27.83 -12.20 -33.25
C GLU A 232 -28.66 -11.53 -34.35
N TYR A 233 -28.69 -12.14 -35.55
CA TYR A 233 -29.58 -11.71 -36.62
C TYR A 233 -31.05 -11.81 -36.18
N ILE A 234 -31.45 -12.91 -35.55
CA ILE A 234 -32.80 -13.12 -35.01
C ILE A 234 -33.10 -12.07 -33.93
N ARG A 235 -32.17 -11.79 -33.00
CA ARG A 235 -32.33 -10.76 -31.96
C ARG A 235 -32.65 -9.40 -32.56
N THR A 236 -31.87 -8.98 -33.56
CA THR A 236 -31.94 -7.63 -34.15
C THR A 236 -33.08 -7.48 -35.15
N ARG A 237 -33.38 -8.51 -35.95
CA ARG A 237 -34.38 -8.44 -37.04
C ARG A 237 -35.73 -9.02 -36.67
N TRP A 238 -35.76 -10.02 -35.78
CA TRP A 238 -37.01 -10.65 -35.35
C TRP A 238 -37.43 -10.26 -33.92
N GLY A 239 -36.62 -9.49 -33.19
CA GLY A 239 -36.87 -9.14 -31.79
C GLY A 239 -38.28 -8.63 -31.47
N ALA A 240 -38.87 -7.82 -32.36
CA ALA A 240 -40.24 -7.32 -32.21
C ALA A 240 -41.31 -8.43 -32.20
N PHE A 241 -41.05 -9.57 -32.84
CA PHE A 241 -41.97 -10.70 -32.95
C PHE A 241 -41.84 -11.71 -31.80
N LEU A 242 -40.73 -11.68 -31.04
CA LEU A 242 -40.37 -12.71 -30.07
C LEU A 242 -41.02 -12.53 -28.68
N GLY A 243 -41.40 -11.31 -28.30
CA GLY A 243 -42.04 -11.02 -27.00
C GLY A 243 -41.23 -11.58 -25.81
N GLN A 244 -41.88 -12.37 -24.93
CA GLN A 244 -41.22 -12.98 -23.77
C GLN A 244 -40.08 -13.96 -24.14
N ARG A 245 -40.04 -14.48 -25.38
CA ARG A 245 -38.97 -15.38 -25.82
C ARG A 245 -37.65 -14.66 -26.10
N LEU A 246 -37.64 -13.33 -26.16
CA LEU A 246 -36.42 -12.53 -26.28
C LEU A 246 -35.49 -12.75 -25.08
N VAL A 247 -36.03 -12.87 -23.87
CA VAL A 247 -35.23 -13.14 -22.65
C VAL A 247 -34.50 -14.49 -22.76
N ARG A 248 -35.17 -15.50 -23.33
CA ARG A 248 -34.58 -16.84 -23.57
C ARG A 248 -33.49 -16.80 -24.65
N LEU A 249 -33.68 -16.01 -25.71
CA LEU A 249 -32.66 -15.76 -26.74
C LEU A 249 -31.41 -15.11 -26.14
N LEU A 250 -31.60 -14.05 -25.33
CA LEU A 250 -30.51 -13.36 -24.65
C LEU A 250 -29.74 -14.30 -23.72
N SER A 251 -30.45 -15.10 -22.93
CA SER A 251 -29.83 -16.11 -22.04
C SER A 251 -29.02 -17.16 -22.84
N SER A 252 -29.47 -17.54 -24.04
CA SER A 252 -28.73 -18.46 -24.90
C SER A 252 -27.48 -17.84 -25.52
N LEU A 253 -27.51 -16.55 -25.86
CA LEU A 253 -26.34 -15.83 -26.34
C LEU A 253 -25.29 -15.73 -25.22
N ASP A 254 -25.73 -15.51 -23.97
CA ASP A 254 -24.84 -15.56 -22.81
C ASP A 254 -24.21 -16.94 -22.61
N PHE A 255 -25.00 -18.01 -22.73
CA PHE A 255 -24.48 -19.39 -22.62
C PHE A 255 -23.45 -19.71 -23.71
N LEU A 256 -23.68 -19.25 -24.95
CA LEU A 256 -22.70 -19.33 -26.04
C LEU A 256 -21.44 -18.53 -25.74
N ALA A 257 -21.56 -17.32 -25.20
CA ALA A 257 -20.41 -16.49 -24.85
C ALA A 257 -19.58 -17.12 -23.73
N GLU A 258 -20.25 -17.69 -22.72
CA GLU A 258 -19.64 -18.38 -21.58
C GLU A 258 -18.80 -19.59 -22.02
N GLU A 259 -19.37 -20.52 -22.82
CA GLU A 259 -18.66 -21.71 -23.31
C GLU A 259 -17.55 -21.37 -24.34
N ASN A 260 -17.60 -20.17 -24.95
CA ASN A 260 -16.57 -19.68 -25.88
C ASN A 260 -15.48 -18.81 -25.23
N LYS A 261 -15.57 -18.49 -23.92
CA LYS A 261 -14.52 -17.73 -23.23
C LYS A 261 -13.20 -18.53 -23.28
N VAL A 262 -12.21 -18.02 -24.01
CA VAL A 262 -10.86 -18.59 -24.04
C VAL A 262 -10.20 -18.36 -22.68
N PHE A 263 -9.67 -19.42 -22.07
CA PHE A 263 -8.95 -19.38 -20.79
C PHE A 263 -7.67 -18.54 -20.94
N PHE A 264 -7.74 -17.24 -20.66
CA PHE A 264 -6.59 -16.35 -20.63
C PHE A 264 -6.25 -15.97 -19.19
N GLY A 265 -5.12 -16.50 -18.71
CA GLY A 265 -4.19 -15.87 -17.75
C GLY A 265 -4.72 -15.45 -16.38
N LEU A 266 -4.18 -16.07 -15.34
CA LEU A 266 -4.23 -15.60 -13.95
C LEU A 266 -3.43 -14.29 -13.83
N GLY A 267 -4.10 -13.14 -13.91
CA GLY A 267 -3.48 -11.86 -13.61
C GLY A 267 -4.52 -10.77 -13.35
N PRO A 268 -4.36 -9.95 -12.29
CA PRO A 268 -5.20 -8.77 -12.13
C PRO A 268 -4.96 -7.82 -13.31
N GLY A 269 -6.05 -7.31 -13.90
CA GLY A 269 -5.99 -6.32 -14.98
C GLY A 269 -5.30 -5.01 -14.54
N PRO A 270 -4.92 -4.14 -15.49
CA PRO A 270 -4.26 -2.88 -15.17
C PRO A 270 -5.13 -1.98 -14.28
N ALA A 271 -4.50 -1.28 -13.33
CA ALA A 271 -5.19 -0.27 -12.52
C ALA A 271 -5.57 0.94 -13.40
N GLU A 272 -6.85 1.32 -13.39
CA GLU A 272 -7.39 2.43 -14.15
C GLU A 272 -7.67 3.66 -13.26
N VAL A 273 -7.70 4.86 -13.86
CA VAL A 273 -7.99 6.13 -13.15
C VAL A 273 -9.49 6.29 -12.92
N TYR A 274 -9.90 6.68 -11.71
CA TYR A 274 -11.32 6.85 -11.36
C TYR A 274 -11.98 7.99 -12.14
N GLU A 275 -13.05 7.67 -12.86
CA GLU A 275 -14.04 8.64 -13.35
C GLU A 275 -15.32 8.53 -12.52
N PHE A 276 -15.71 9.60 -11.82
CA PHE A 276 -16.94 9.65 -11.00
C PHE A 276 -18.23 9.91 -11.82
N LYS A 277 -18.16 9.86 -13.16
CA LYS A 277 -19.30 10.14 -14.05
C LYS A 277 -20.45 9.16 -13.78
N GLY A 278 -21.63 9.69 -13.50
CA GLY A 278 -22.84 8.89 -13.22
C GLY A 278 -23.07 8.52 -11.75
N GLN A 279 -22.14 8.83 -10.82
CA GLN A 279 -22.36 8.68 -9.37
C GLN A 279 -23.03 9.90 -8.71
N GLU A 280 -23.23 10.98 -9.47
CA GLU A 280 -23.84 12.23 -8.99
C GLU A 280 -25.30 12.07 -8.56
N GLU A 281 -26.04 11.15 -9.18
CA GLU A 281 -27.45 10.87 -8.86
C GLU A 281 -27.62 9.98 -7.61
N ALA A 282 -26.56 9.30 -7.17
CA ALA A 282 -26.61 8.45 -5.99
C ALA A 282 -26.60 9.28 -4.70
N PRO A 283 -27.42 8.90 -3.68
CA PRO A 283 -27.53 9.67 -2.45
C PRO A 283 -26.24 9.61 -1.63
N GLU A 284 -25.96 10.68 -0.90
CA GLU A 284 -24.81 10.80 -0.01
C GLU A 284 -25.18 10.38 1.42
N HIS A 285 -24.56 9.32 1.90
CA HIS A 285 -24.82 8.71 3.21
C HIS A 285 -23.51 8.31 3.92
N PHE A 286 -22.58 9.26 4.02
CA PHE A 286 -21.37 9.08 4.81
C PHE A 286 -21.69 8.75 6.26
N SER A 287 -20.99 7.76 6.82
CA SER A 287 -21.02 7.51 8.27
C SER A 287 -20.26 8.58 9.03
N SER A 288 -20.71 8.90 10.24
CA SER A 288 -19.99 9.78 11.15
C SER A 288 -18.72 9.10 11.66
N ASP A 289 -17.60 9.80 11.61
CA ASP A 289 -16.35 9.32 12.20
C ASP A 289 -16.27 9.77 13.67
N SER A 290 -15.83 8.86 14.56
CA SER A 290 -15.36 9.24 15.90
C SER A 290 -13.94 9.81 15.84
N ASP A 291 -13.55 10.64 16.80
CA ASP A 291 -12.27 11.39 16.79
C ASP A 291 -11.00 10.54 16.54
N TRP A 292 -11.03 9.26 16.93
CA TRP A 292 -9.90 8.35 16.74
C TRP A 292 -9.83 7.73 15.34
N MET A 293 -10.95 7.61 14.61
CA MET A 293 -11.03 6.88 13.35
C MET A 293 -10.17 7.53 12.24
N PRO A 294 -10.15 8.86 12.06
CA PRO A 294 -9.25 9.52 11.09
C PRO A 294 -7.77 9.35 11.43
N ARG A 295 -7.46 9.15 12.72
CA ARG A 295 -6.08 9.07 13.23
C ARG A 295 -5.55 7.65 13.37
N LEU A 296 -6.31 6.65 12.94
CA LEU A 296 -5.89 5.27 13.06
C LEU A 296 -4.66 5.01 12.18
N VAL A 297 -3.65 4.39 12.78
CA VAL A 297 -2.47 3.83 12.09
C VAL A 297 -2.53 2.33 12.30
N LEU A 298 -2.85 1.60 11.24
CA LEU A 298 -3.12 0.17 11.31
C LEU A 298 -1.88 -0.65 10.97
N LEU A 299 -1.55 -1.63 11.80
CA LEU A 299 -0.50 -2.62 11.53
C LEU A 299 -1.14 -3.99 11.31
N ALA A 300 -0.90 -4.59 10.15
CA ALA A 300 -1.35 -5.94 9.83
C ALA A 300 -0.31 -6.98 10.26
N LYS A 301 -0.75 -8.05 10.95
CA LYS A 301 0.09 -9.17 11.36
C LYS A 301 -0.61 -10.50 11.08
N ASN A 302 -0.04 -11.32 10.19
CA ASN A 302 -0.30 -12.76 10.17
C ASN A 302 0.07 -13.38 11.52
N VAL A 303 -0.94 -13.86 12.27
CA VAL A 303 -0.79 -14.22 13.68
C VAL A 303 0.21 -15.34 13.88
N TYR A 304 0.07 -16.47 13.18
CA TYR A 304 0.92 -17.64 13.39
C TYR A 304 2.39 -17.33 13.07
N VAL A 305 2.63 -16.70 11.92
CA VAL A 305 3.97 -16.25 11.51
C VAL A 305 4.56 -15.27 12.53
N TRP A 306 3.74 -14.32 13.02
CA TRP A 306 4.19 -13.34 13.99
C TRP A 306 4.57 -13.98 15.33
N LEU A 307 3.80 -14.95 15.83
CA LEU A 307 4.10 -15.66 17.07
C LEU A 307 5.38 -16.53 16.94
N ASP A 308 5.60 -17.17 15.79
CA ASP A 308 6.86 -17.88 15.47
C ASP A 308 8.07 -16.93 15.48
N GLN A 309 7.96 -15.77 14.82
CA GLN A 309 9.01 -14.76 14.82
C GLN A 309 9.30 -14.20 16.21
N LEU A 310 8.26 -13.96 17.03
CA LEU A 310 8.44 -13.55 18.42
C LEU A 310 9.13 -14.65 19.25
N SER A 311 8.82 -15.92 18.99
CA SER A 311 9.48 -17.03 19.68
C SER A 311 10.98 -17.04 19.43
N LYS A 312 11.38 -16.79 18.17
CA LYS A 312 12.79 -16.65 17.76
C LYS A 312 13.42 -15.41 18.39
N GLU A 313 12.73 -14.27 18.39
CA GLU A 313 13.20 -13.00 18.96
C GLU A 313 13.47 -13.11 20.47
N PHE A 314 12.58 -13.73 21.24
CA PHE A 314 12.65 -13.79 22.70
C PHE A 314 13.26 -15.09 23.25
N GLY A 315 13.67 -16.03 22.38
CA GLY A 315 14.34 -17.28 22.76
C GLY A 315 13.50 -18.26 23.57
N HIS A 316 12.16 -18.15 23.53
CA HIS A 316 11.23 -19.10 24.16
C HIS A 316 9.96 -19.23 23.34
N GLU A 317 9.23 -20.34 23.49
CA GLU A 317 8.05 -20.63 22.67
C GLU A 317 6.87 -19.69 23.00
N ILE A 318 6.37 -19.01 21.98
CA ILE A 318 5.19 -18.14 21.99
C ILE A 318 4.25 -18.65 20.89
N HIS A 319 3.15 -19.29 21.29
CA HIS A 319 2.16 -19.89 20.37
C HIS A 319 0.71 -19.45 20.68
N ARG A 320 0.47 -18.72 21.79
CA ARG A 320 -0.85 -18.21 22.19
C ARG A 320 -0.85 -16.69 22.34
N LEU A 321 -2.01 -16.06 22.16
CA LEU A 321 -2.13 -14.59 22.12
C LEU A 321 -1.76 -13.91 23.44
N GLU A 322 -2.03 -14.52 24.60
CA GLU A 322 -1.65 -13.95 25.89
C GLU A 322 -0.14 -13.99 26.16
N GLN A 323 0.60 -14.81 25.42
CA GLN A 323 2.06 -14.94 25.58
C GLN A 323 2.83 -13.82 24.88
N VAL A 324 2.18 -13.03 24.02
CA VAL A 324 2.80 -11.86 23.36
C VAL A 324 3.35 -10.91 24.44
N PRO A 325 4.66 -10.61 24.48
CA PRO A 325 5.24 -9.77 25.53
C PRO A 325 4.76 -8.32 25.48
N ASP A 326 4.62 -7.68 26.65
CA ASP A 326 4.24 -6.26 26.75
C ASP A 326 5.24 -5.32 26.06
N GLU A 327 6.53 -5.70 26.01
CA GLU A 327 7.56 -4.93 25.30
C GLU A 327 7.25 -4.78 23.80
N VAL A 328 6.62 -5.79 23.18
CA VAL A 328 6.22 -5.74 21.77
C VAL A 328 5.12 -4.72 21.56
N LEU A 329 4.14 -4.67 22.46
CA LEU A 329 3.04 -3.69 22.43
C LEU A 329 3.55 -2.26 22.68
N ALA A 330 4.43 -2.10 23.66
CA ALA A 330 5.10 -0.82 23.93
C ALA A 330 5.94 -0.36 22.72
N ARG A 331 6.63 -1.30 22.04
CA ARG A 331 7.37 -1.04 20.81
C ARG A 331 6.43 -0.58 19.69
N MET A 332 5.30 -1.23 19.46
CA MET A 332 4.31 -0.81 18.46
C MET A 332 3.78 0.60 18.73
N ALA A 333 3.42 0.91 19.98
CA ALA A 333 2.96 2.25 20.36
C ALA A 333 4.04 3.32 20.17
N ARG A 334 5.31 3.03 20.52
CA ARG A 334 6.44 3.95 20.24
C ARG A 334 6.62 4.23 18.75
N ARG A 335 6.27 3.28 17.88
CA ARG A 335 6.29 3.45 16.42
C ARG A 335 5.09 4.27 15.88
N GLY A 336 4.13 4.66 16.73
CA GLY A 336 2.95 5.41 16.32
C GLY A 336 1.77 4.54 15.86
N VAL A 337 1.84 3.22 16.07
CA VAL A 337 0.74 2.29 15.74
C VAL A 337 -0.37 2.45 16.77
N THR A 338 -1.61 2.58 16.30
CA THR A 338 -2.81 2.74 17.14
C THR A 338 -3.88 1.69 16.86
N GLY A 339 -3.68 0.83 15.85
CA GLY A 339 -4.50 -0.34 15.56
C GLY A 339 -3.66 -1.57 15.20
N LEU A 340 -4.04 -2.73 15.70
CA LEU A 340 -3.39 -4.02 15.41
C LEU A 340 -4.40 -4.97 14.78
N TRP A 341 -4.22 -5.26 13.49
CA TRP A 341 -5.01 -6.23 12.74
C TRP A 341 -4.35 -7.60 12.77
N LEU A 342 -5.06 -8.55 13.40
CA LEU A 342 -4.65 -9.95 13.49
C LEU A 342 -5.30 -10.76 12.38
N ILE A 343 -4.49 -11.17 11.39
CA ILE A 343 -4.94 -11.98 10.26
C ILE A 343 -4.97 -13.44 10.68
N GLY A 344 -6.12 -14.07 10.45
CA GLY A 344 -6.33 -15.50 10.70
C GLY A 344 -6.51 -15.87 12.18
N LEU A 345 -7.23 -14.99 12.89
CA LEU A 345 -7.63 -15.09 14.30
C LEU A 345 -8.70 -16.18 14.57
N TRP A 346 -9.57 -16.42 13.58
CA TRP A 346 -10.75 -17.27 13.69
C TRP A 346 -10.45 -18.75 13.48
N GLU A 347 -11.36 -19.61 13.93
CA GLU A 347 -11.33 -21.05 13.73
C GLU A 347 -11.48 -21.39 12.24
N ARG A 348 -10.57 -22.23 11.74
CA ARG A 348 -10.41 -22.49 10.30
C ARG A 348 -10.87 -23.89 9.92
N SER A 349 -11.26 -24.04 8.66
CA SER A 349 -11.71 -25.28 8.02
C SER A 349 -10.63 -26.37 8.05
N GLN A 350 -10.95 -27.56 8.58
CA GLN A 350 -10.03 -28.71 8.52
C GLN A 350 -9.92 -29.24 7.09
N ALA A 351 -11.02 -29.18 6.34
CA ALA A 351 -11.05 -29.52 4.92
C ALA A 351 -10.07 -28.65 4.12
N SER A 352 -10.05 -27.32 4.33
CA SER A 352 -9.08 -26.41 3.68
C SER A 352 -7.63 -26.82 3.97
N GLN A 353 -7.32 -27.19 5.22
CA GLN A 353 -6.00 -27.70 5.56
C GLN A 353 -5.68 -28.99 4.79
N ARG A 354 -6.60 -29.96 4.80
CA ARG A 354 -6.41 -31.26 4.14
C ARG A 354 -6.19 -31.11 2.63
N ILE A 355 -6.96 -30.23 1.99
CA ILE A 355 -6.81 -29.90 0.56
C ILE A 355 -5.37 -29.43 0.25
N LYS A 356 -4.84 -28.48 1.02
CA LYS A 356 -3.48 -27.95 0.82
C LYS A 356 -2.40 -29.02 1.02
N GLN A 357 -2.62 -29.95 1.96
CA GLN A 357 -1.72 -31.09 2.17
C GLN A 357 -1.74 -32.06 0.98
N ILE A 358 -2.91 -32.36 0.43
CA ILE A 358 -3.04 -33.20 -0.78
C ILE A 358 -2.35 -32.53 -1.98
N MET A 359 -2.44 -31.20 -2.08
CA MET A 359 -1.75 -30.39 -3.11
C MET A 359 -0.22 -30.27 -2.91
N GLY A 360 0.36 -30.96 -1.91
CA GLY A 360 1.81 -31.10 -1.76
C GLY A 360 2.46 -30.26 -0.67
N ASN A 361 1.69 -29.51 0.15
CA ASN A 361 2.21 -28.78 1.30
C ASN A 361 1.80 -29.44 2.63
N PRO A 362 2.58 -30.42 3.16
CA PRO A 362 2.21 -31.15 4.38
C PRO A 362 2.19 -30.28 5.64
N GLU A 363 2.92 -29.15 5.66
CA GLU A 363 2.98 -28.22 6.80
C GLU A 363 1.93 -27.11 6.72
N ALA A 364 1.15 -27.02 5.63
CA ALA A 364 0.13 -26.00 5.46
C ALA A 364 -0.91 -26.05 6.59
N VAL A 365 -1.30 -24.87 7.07
CA VAL A 365 -2.58 -24.71 7.79
C VAL A 365 -3.68 -24.30 6.82
N ALA A 366 -4.92 -24.44 7.26
CA ALA A 366 -6.08 -23.94 6.55
C ALA A 366 -5.93 -22.46 6.18
N SER A 367 -6.51 -22.05 5.05
CA SER A 367 -6.61 -20.65 4.68
C SER A 367 -7.24 -19.84 5.82
N ALA A 368 -6.67 -18.68 6.14
CA ALA A 368 -7.25 -17.74 7.10
C ALA A 368 -8.67 -17.25 6.72
N TYR A 369 -9.06 -17.39 5.45
CA TYR A 369 -10.38 -16.99 4.94
C TYR A 369 -11.32 -18.18 4.65
N SER A 370 -10.85 -19.42 4.81
CA SER A 370 -11.73 -20.60 4.83
C SER A 370 -12.09 -20.94 6.28
N LEU A 371 -13.16 -20.29 6.76
CA LEU A 371 -13.56 -20.32 8.17
C LEU A 371 -14.51 -21.48 8.49
N TYR A 372 -14.26 -22.15 9.62
CA TYR A 372 -15.21 -23.11 10.18
C TYR A 372 -16.33 -22.41 10.95
N ASP A 373 -15.96 -21.47 11.83
CA ASP A 373 -16.86 -20.63 12.63
C ASP A 373 -16.14 -19.34 13.08
N TYR A 374 -16.89 -18.29 13.47
CA TYR A 374 -16.37 -17.02 13.97
C TYR A 374 -16.04 -17.08 15.47
N ILE A 375 -15.26 -18.09 15.85
CA ILE A 375 -14.74 -18.31 17.20
C ILE A 375 -13.22 -18.12 17.16
N ILE A 376 -12.63 -17.54 18.19
CA ILE A 376 -11.16 -17.41 18.27
C ILE A 376 -10.53 -18.81 18.32
N ALA A 377 -9.55 -19.07 17.45
CA ALA A 377 -8.95 -20.39 17.32
C ALA A 377 -8.41 -20.91 18.67
N ALA A 378 -8.71 -22.18 18.98
CA ALA A 378 -8.39 -22.77 20.28
C ALA A 378 -6.87 -22.89 20.50
N ASP A 379 -6.10 -23.16 19.44
CA ASP A 379 -4.64 -23.25 19.48
C ASP A 379 -3.96 -21.88 19.68
N LEU A 380 -4.62 -20.78 19.31
CA LEU A 380 -4.22 -19.41 19.69
C LEU A 380 -4.61 -19.05 21.14
N GLY A 381 -5.30 -19.95 21.84
CA GLY A 381 -5.72 -19.80 23.23
C GLY A 381 -7.18 -19.38 23.44
N GLY A 382 -7.97 -19.25 22.38
CA GLY A 382 -9.39 -18.95 22.43
C GLY A 382 -9.73 -17.55 22.94
N GLU A 383 -11.01 -17.33 23.28
CA GLU A 383 -11.55 -16.02 23.64
C GLU A 383 -10.82 -15.38 24.83
N ALA A 384 -10.44 -16.18 25.85
CA ALA A 384 -9.73 -15.68 27.03
C ALA A 384 -8.36 -15.08 26.68
N ALA A 385 -7.61 -15.72 25.78
CA ALA A 385 -6.32 -15.23 25.31
C ALA A 385 -6.44 -13.93 24.51
N PHE A 386 -7.45 -13.85 23.63
CA PHE A 386 -7.74 -12.66 22.85
C PHE A 386 -8.12 -11.47 23.75
N GLN A 387 -9.02 -11.67 24.74
CA GLN A 387 -9.41 -10.59 25.66
C GLN A 387 -8.21 -10.12 26.49
N ASN A 388 -7.35 -11.02 26.96
CA ASN A 388 -6.12 -10.65 27.65
C ASN A 388 -5.22 -9.76 26.80
N LEU A 389 -4.95 -10.15 25.54
CA LEU A 389 -4.14 -9.37 24.62
C LEU A 389 -4.77 -8.02 24.32
N LYS A 390 -6.09 -7.98 24.07
CA LYS A 390 -6.87 -6.76 23.82
C LYS A 390 -6.75 -5.76 24.97
N GLU A 391 -6.94 -6.22 26.21
CA GLU A 391 -6.83 -5.38 27.40
C GLU A 391 -5.42 -4.81 27.57
N ARG A 392 -4.38 -5.62 27.33
CA ARG A 392 -2.98 -5.17 27.40
C ARG A 392 -2.64 -4.19 26.28
N ALA A 393 -3.05 -4.46 25.05
CA ALA A 393 -2.87 -3.58 23.89
C ALA A 393 -3.54 -2.22 24.12
N TRP A 394 -4.73 -2.21 24.72
CA TRP A 394 -5.46 -0.98 25.05
C TRP A 394 -4.72 -0.06 26.03
N LYS A 395 -3.95 -0.62 26.99
CA LYS A 395 -3.10 0.18 27.90
C LYS A 395 -2.05 1.00 27.15
N TYR A 396 -1.67 0.58 25.94
CA TYR A 396 -0.75 1.28 25.05
C TYR A 396 -1.46 2.08 23.95
N GLY A 397 -2.78 2.22 24.00
CA GLY A 397 -3.58 2.96 23.01
C GLY A 397 -3.82 2.20 21.69
N ILE A 398 -3.57 0.89 21.65
CA ILE A 398 -3.72 0.06 20.45
C ILE A 398 -5.10 -0.61 20.46
N ARG A 399 -5.88 -0.37 19.39
CA ARG A 399 -7.18 -1.02 19.16
C ARG A 399 -7.00 -2.34 18.42
N MET A 400 -7.73 -3.37 18.83
CA MET A 400 -7.76 -4.63 18.10
C MET A 400 -8.59 -4.50 16.82
N ALA A 401 -8.06 -5.07 15.75
CA ALA A 401 -8.73 -5.20 14.47
C ALA A 401 -8.74 -6.66 14.02
N SER A 402 -9.80 -7.05 13.31
CA SER A 402 -9.97 -8.41 12.81
C SER A 402 -10.56 -8.43 11.40
N ASP A 403 -10.27 -9.52 10.67
CA ASP A 403 -10.93 -9.83 9.42
C ASP A 403 -12.39 -10.24 9.62
N MET A 404 -13.21 -9.98 8.62
CA MET A 404 -14.53 -10.56 8.45
C MET A 404 -14.73 -10.95 6.99
N VAL A 405 -14.98 -12.23 6.74
CA VAL A 405 -15.28 -12.80 5.41
C VAL A 405 -16.78 -13.11 5.25
N PRO A 406 -17.64 -12.12 4.91
CA PRO A 406 -19.09 -12.34 4.90
C PRO A 406 -19.59 -13.11 3.67
N ASN A 407 -18.79 -13.23 2.60
CA ASN A 407 -19.28 -13.76 1.32
C ASN A 407 -19.46 -15.29 1.32
N HIS A 408 -18.58 -16.01 1.99
CA HIS A 408 -18.51 -17.47 1.96
C HIS A 408 -18.03 -18.01 3.31
N THR A 409 -18.11 -19.33 3.51
CA THR A 409 -17.50 -20.05 4.64
C THR A 409 -16.58 -21.14 4.12
N GLY A 410 -15.86 -21.87 4.98
CA GLY A 410 -15.21 -23.13 4.58
C GLY A 410 -16.22 -24.18 4.11
N ILE A 411 -15.77 -25.15 3.31
CA ILE A 411 -16.63 -26.23 2.76
C ILE A 411 -17.13 -27.24 3.81
N ASP A 412 -16.51 -27.27 4.98
CA ASP A 412 -16.89 -28.08 6.14
C ASP A 412 -17.39 -27.21 7.30
N SER A 413 -17.73 -25.95 7.05
CA SER A 413 -18.13 -25.00 8.10
C SER A 413 -19.35 -25.50 8.88
N ARG A 414 -19.52 -24.95 10.09
CA ARG A 414 -20.69 -25.25 10.90
C ARG A 414 -22.00 -24.95 10.16
N TRP A 415 -22.06 -23.84 9.43
CA TRP A 415 -23.23 -23.48 8.62
C TRP A 415 -23.45 -24.45 7.47
N MET A 416 -22.38 -24.98 6.85
CA MET A 416 -22.52 -26.01 5.81
C MET A 416 -23.23 -27.26 6.33
N ILE A 417 -22.82 -27.70 7.52
CA ILE A 417 -23.34 -28.92 8.13
C ILE A 417 -24.78 -28.71 8.63
N GLU A 418 -25.05 -27.60 9.32
CA GLU A 418 -26.35 -27.33 9.97
C GLU A 418 -27.39 -26.71 9.02
N HIS A 419 -26.96 -25.96 8.01
CA HIS A 419 -27.81 -25.14 7.13
C HIS A 419 -27.41 -25.22 5.64
N PRO A 420 -27.38 -26.41 5.01
CA PRO A 420 -26.92 -26.57 3.63
C PRO A 420 -27.75 -25.76 2.60
N ASN A 421 -29.00 -25.41 2.93
CA ASN A 421 -29.86 -24.59 2.07
C ASN A 421 -29.52 -23.09 2.09
N TRP A 422 -28.63 -22.63 2.98
CA TRP A 422 -28.14 -21.25 3.01
C TRP A 422 -27.12 -20.96 1.91
N PHE A 423 -26.61 -21.99 1.23
CA PHE A 423 -25.60 -21.88 0.18
C PHE A 423 -26.23 -21.96 -1.21
N ILE A 424 -25.55 -21.37 -2.19
CA ILE A 424 -25.93 -21.52 -3.60
C ILE A 424 -25.62 -22.96 -4.00
N HIS A 425 -26.65 -23.70 -4.41
CA HIS A 425 -26.52 -25.13 -4.71
C HIS A 425 -27.47 -25.58 -5.81
N LEU A 426 -27.18 -26.76 -6.36
CA LEU A 426 -28.01 -27.53 -7.26
C LEU A 426 -28.29 -28.92 -6.66
N ASN A 427 -29.41 -29.52 -7.06
CA ASN A 427 -29.73 -30.91 -6.71
C ASN A 427 -29.18 -31.91 -7.75
N TYR A 428 -28.39 -31.44 -8.71
CA TYR A 428 -27.78 -32.21 -9.79
C TYR A 428 -26.40 -31.62 -10.13
N SER A 429 -25.51 -32.41 -10.73
CA SER A 429 -24.20 -31.92 -11.14
C SER A 429 -24.35 -30.92 -12.31
N PRO A 430 -23.77 -29.70 -12.20
CA PRO A 430 -23.90 -28.66 -13.23
C PRO A 430 -23.31 -29.13 -14.56
N PHE A 431 -22.17 -29.83 -14.49
CA PHE A 431 -21.52 -30.49 -15.62
C PHE A 431 -21.66 -31.99 -15.49
N PRO A 432 -22.26 -32.68 -16.48
CA PRO A 432 -22.42 -34.12 -16.43
C PRO A 432 -21.12 -34.92 -16.45
N THR A 433 -20.00 -34.31 -16.84
CA THR A 433 -18.65 -34.88 -16.86
C THR A 433 -17.95 -34.83 -15.51
N TYR A 434 -18.43 -34.01 -14.56
CA TYR A 434 -17.84 -33.91 -13.24
C TYR A 434 -17.98 -35.22 -12.48
N THR A 435 -16.88 -35.64 -11.88
CA THR A 435 -16.82 -36.83 -11.02
C THR A 435 -16.31 -36.43 -9.64
N PHE A 436 -16.78 -37.12 -8.60
CA PHE A 436 -16.53 -36.78 -7.20
C PHE A 436 -16.11 -38.05 -6.45
N ASN A 437 -15.00 -38.65 -6.89
CA ASN A 437 -14.50 -39.93 -6.38
C ASN A 437 -13.35 -39.75 -5.37
N GLY A 438 -12.95 -38.51 -5.10
CA GLY A 438 -11.92 -38.17 -4.12
C GLY A 438 -12.25 -38.53 -2.66
N GLU A 439 -11.32 -38.20 -1.78
CA GLU A 439 -11.44 -38.37 -0.32
C GLU A 439 -12.61 -37.56 0.25
N ASP A 440 -13.26 -38.09 1.29
CA ASP A 440 -14.23 -37.33 2.10
C ASP A 440 -13.48 -36.33 2.98
N LEU A 441 -13.74 -35.04 2.76
CA LEU A 441 -13.08 -33.95 3.48
C LEU A 441 -13.83 -33.49 4.73
N SER A 442 -15.02 -34.04 4.99
CA SER A 442 -15.78 -33.69 6.18
C SER A 442 -15.22 -34.40 7.41
N ALA A 443 -15.01 -33.64 8.50
CA ALA A 443 -14.70 -34.21 9.81
C ALA A 443 -15.96 -34.65 10.59
N ASP A 444 -17.16 -34.34 10.08
CA ASP A 444 -18.43 -34.64 10.73
C ASP A 444 -19.12 -35.85 10.07
N ASP A 445 -19.29 -36.94 10.83
CA ASP A 445 -19.86 -38.21 10.34
C ASP A 445 -21.27 -38.08 9.72
N ARG A 446 -22.00 -36.99 10.00
CA ARG A 446 -23.35 -36.75 9.46
C ARG A 446 -23.34 -36.41 7.97
N VAL A 447 -22.25 -35.85 7.47
CA VAL A 447 -22.17 -35.27 6.13
C VAL A 447 -20.86 -35.67 5.46
N GLY A 448 -20.91 -36.10 4.20
CA GLY A 448 -19.73 -36.27 3.36
C GLY A 448 -19.52 -35.09 2.42
N VAL A 449 -18.28 -34.65 2.24
CA VAL A 449 -17.88 -33.53 1.37
C VAL A 449 -16.80 -34.01 0.40
N TYR A 450 -17.09 -33.95 -0.90
CA TYR A 450 -16.23 -34.47 -1.96
C TYR A 450 -15.97 -33.40 -3.01
N LEU A 451 -14.70 -33.15 -3.32
CA LEU A 451 -14.29 -32.26 -4.42
C LEU A 451 -14.45 -32.95 -5.78
N GLU A 452 -14.52 -32.13 -6.82
CA GLU A 452 -14.49 -32.59 -8.20
C GLU A 452 -13.09 -33.12 -8.56
N ASP A 453 -12.99 -34.22 -9.30
CA ASP A 453 -11.72 -34.95 -9.48
C ASP A 453 -10.66 -34.18 -10.27
N HIS A 454 -11.04 -33.31 -11.21
CA HIS A 454 -10.12 -32.46 -12.00
C HIS A 454 -9.62 -31.25 -11.21
N TYR A 455 -10.12 -31.04 -9.99
CA TYR A 455 -9.64 -29.99 -9.08
C TYR A 455 -8.11 -30.01 -8.93
N TYR A 456 -7.53 -31.19 -8.68
CA TYR A 456 -6.10 -31.34 -8.38
C TYR A 456 -5.20 -31.12 -9.62
N GLU A 457 -5.75 -31.32 -10.82
CA GLU A 457 -5.01 -31.20 -12.08
C GLU A 457 -5.14 -29.80 -12.70
N HIS A 458 -6.01 -28.94 -12.14
CA HIS A 458 -6.34 -27.60 -12.64
C HIS A 458 -6.76 -27.59 -14.13
N SER A 459 -7.30 -28.70 -14.63
CA SER A 459 -7.73 -28.84 -16.03
C SER A 459 -9.15 -28.30 -16.29
N ASP A 460 -9.91 -28.02 -15.23
CA ASP A 460 -11.24 -27.40 -15.25
C ASP A 460 -11.36 -26.44 -14.03
N ALA A 461 -12.34 -25.55 -14.06
CA ALA A 461 -12.66 -24.61 -12.99
C ALA A 461 -13.25 -25.30 -11.75
N ALA A 462 -13.81 -26.51 -11.87
CA ALA A 462 -14.39 -27.28 -10.76
C ALA A 462 -15.34 -26.44 -9.88
N VAL A 463 -16.36 -25.83 -10.48
CA VAL A 463 -17.15 -24.74 -9.85
C VAL A 463 -18.02 -25.14 -8.66
N VAL A 464 -18.18 -26.45 -8.40
CA VAL A 464 -18.97 -26.99 -7.28
C VAL A 464 -18.25 -28.15 -6.60
N PHE A 465 -18.59 -28.38 -5.33
CA PHE A 465 -18.30 -29.62 -4.61
C PHE A 465 -19.59 -30.38 -4.28
N LYS A 466 -19.47 -31.68 -4.04
CA LYS A 466 -20.61 -32.54 -3.69
C LYS A 466 -20.71 -32.70 -2.19
N ARG A 467 -21.90 -32.44 -1.64
CA ARG A 467 -22.27 -32.66 -0.24
C ARG A 467 -23.32 -33.76 -0.15
N VAL A 468 -23.07 -34.78 0.66
CA VAL A 468 -23.98 -35.91 0.89
C VAL A 468 -24.39 -35.95 2.36
N ASP A 469 -25.68 -35.95 2.63
CA ASP A 469 -26.21 -36.20 3.96
C ASP A 469 -26.31 -37.71 4.21
N HIS A 470 -25.55 -38.23 5.16
CA HIS A 470 -25.51 -39.68 5.40
C HIS A 470 -26.79 -40.21 6.06
N TRP A 471 -27.61 -39.35 6.66
CA TRP A 471 -28.84 -39.78 7.34
C TRP A 471 -30.05 -39.79 6.41
N THR A 472 -30.15 -38.79 5.54
CA THR A 472 -31.28 -38.64 4.60
C THR A 472 -30.96 -39.15 3.20
N GLY A 473 -29.68 -39.30 2.85
CA GLY A 473 -29.20 -39.59 1.49
C GLY A 473 -29.27 -38.40 0.55
N ASP A 474 -29.63 -37.20 1.05
CA ASP A 474 -29.73 -35.99 0.25
C ASP A 474 -28.37 -35.59 -0.33
N THR A 475 -28.31 -35.35 -1.63
CA THR A 475 -27.08 -34.96 -2.33
C THR A 475 -27.26 -33.58 -2.96
N LYS A 476 -26.36 -32.67 -2.62
CA LYS A 476 -26.31 -31.30 -3.15
C LYS A 476 -24.96 -31.02 -3.79
N TYR A 477 -24.97 -30.20 -4.82
CA TYR A 477 -23.78 -29.69 -5.48
C TYR A 477 -23.68 -28.20 -5.20
N ILE A 478 -22.72 -27.81 -4.38
CA ILE A 478 -22.64 -26.48 -3.78
C ILE A 478 -21.54 -25.68 -4.45
N TYR A 479 -21.83 -24.44 -4.82
CA TYR A 479 -20.85 -23.58 -5.48
C TYR A 479 -19.77 -23.09 -4.51
N HIS A 480 -18.54 -23.08 -5.01
CA HIS A 480 -17.42 -22.45 -4.34
C HIS A 480 -17.54 -20.92 -4.37
N GLY A 481 -16.92 -20.21 -3.41
CA GLY A 481 -16.82 -18.76 -3.47
C GLY A 481 -16.05 -18.31 -4.72
N ASN A 482 -16.47 -17.22 -5.35
CA ASN A 482 -15.86 -16.71 -6.58
C ASN A 482 -16.13 -15.20 -6.73
N ASP A 483 -15.16 -14.46 -7.28
CA ASP A 483 -15.18 -13.02 -7.53
C ASP A 483 -15.40 -12.64 -9.01
N GLY A 484 -15.65 -13.62 -9.88
CA GLY A 484 -15.77 -13.47 -11.32
C GLY A 484 -14.52 -13.90 -12.10
N THR A 485 -13.50 -14.41 -11.43
CA THR A 485 -12.34 -15.05 -12.07
C THR A 485 -12.68 -16.48 -12.53
N SER A 486 -11.88 -17.01 -13.46
CA SER A 486 -12.09 -18.34 -14.04
C SER A 486 -11.89 -19.48 -13.04
N MET A 487 -11.14 -19.26 -11.95
CA MET A 487 -10.87 -20.25 -10.91
C MET A 487 -11.55 -19.84 -9.60
N PRO A 488 -12.46 -20.65 -9.04
CA PRO A 488 -13.08 -20.36 -7.75
C PRO A 488 -12.11 -20.51 -6.56
N TRP A 489 -12.50 -19.98 -5.42
CA TRP A 489 -11.89 -20.28 -4.12
C TRP A 489 -12.37 -21.66 -3.64
N ASN A 490 -11.72 -22.69 -4.14
CA ASN A 490 -12.19 -24.09 -4.09
C ASN A 490 -12.23 -24.74 -2.69
N ASP A 491 -11.70 -24.08 -1.66
CA ASP A 491 -11.84 -24.50 -0.25
C ASP A 491 -12.93 -23.73 0.49
N THR A 492 -13.81 -23.03 -0.24
CA THR A 492 -14.91 -22.22 0.32
C THR A 492 -16.27 -22.60 -0.26
N ALA A 493 -17.35 -22.21 0.40
CA ALA A 493 -18.74 -22.42 -0.01
C ALA A 493 -19.53 -21.10 -0.02
N GLN A 494 -20.15 -20.80 -1.15
CA GLN A 494 -20.82 -19.51 -1.39
C GLN A 494 -22.19 -19.41 -0.72
N LEU A 495 -22.39 -18.36 0.08
CA LEU A 495 -23.69 -18.06 0.69
C LEU A 495 -24.69 -17.47 -0.30
N ASN A 496 -25.97 -17.79 -0.09
CA ASN A 496 -27.10 -17.31 -0.90
C ASN A 496 -27.78 -16.10 -0.25
N TYR A 497 -27.35 -14.91 -0.66
CA TYR A 497 -27.87 -13.64 -0.18
C TYR A 497 -29.25 -13.28 -0.75
N LEU A 498 -29.88 -14.10 -1.60
CA LEU A 498 -31.30 -13.91 -1.92
C LEU A 498 -32.20 -14.23 -0.72
N LEU A 499 -31.71 -15.04 0.23
CA LEU A 499 -32.44 -15.45 1.42
C LEU A 499 -32.32 -14.38 2.52
N PRO A 500 -33.43 -13.78 3.00
CA PRO A 500 -33.39 -12.79 4.08
C PRO A 500 -32.79 -13.32 5.37
N ALA A 501 -33.02 -14.59 5.69
CA ALA A 501 -32.46 -15.24 6.89
C ALA A 501 -30.93 -15.32 6.86
N VAL A 502 -30.33 -15.53 5.68
CA VAL A 502 -28.86 -15.55 5.52
C VAL A 502 -28.29 -14.16 5.76
N ARG A 503 -28.90 -13.12 5.17
CA ARG A 503 -28.49 -11.73 5.37
C ARG A 503 -28.51 -11.33 6.86
N GLU A 504 -29.59 -11.66 7.57
CA GLU A 504 -29.70 -11.39 9.00
C GLU A 504 -28.66 -12.18 9.83
N ALA A 505 -28.44 -13.47 9.54
CA ALA A 505 -27.45 -14.27 10.25
C ALA A 505 -26.02 -13.71 10.08
N VAL A 506 -25.67 -13.27 8.86
CA VAL A 506 -24.39 -12.62 8.61
C VAL A 506 -24.31 -11.27 9.34
N ILE A 507 -25.35 -10.44 9.30
CA ILE A 507 -25.37 -9.15 10.04
C ILE A 507 -25.14 -9.38 11.54
N GLN A 508 -25.82 -10.35 12.14
CA GLN A 508 -25.61 -10.67 13.56
C GLN A 508 -24.17 -11.12 13.85
N THR A 509 -23.59 -11.92 12.95
CA THR A 509 -22.18 -12.32 13.04
C THR A 509 -21.24 -11.11 12.96
N ILE A 510 -21.50 -10.16 12.05
CA ILE A 510 -20.75 -8.90 11.95
C ILE A 510 -20.85 -8.10 13.25
N LEU A 511 -22.04 -7.96 13.82
CA LEU A 511 -22.27 -7.26 15.09
C LEU A 511 -21.54 -7.95 16.26
N ASP A 512 -21.51 -9.28 16.27
CA ASP A 512 -20.75 -10.06 17.23
C ASP A 512 -19.23 -9.87 17.09
N VAL A 513 -18.73 -9.76 15.85
CA VAL A 513 -17.33 -9.40 15.60
C VAL A 513 -17.05 -7.95 16.04
N ALA A 514 -17.95 -7.00 15.76
CA ALA A 514 -17.83 -5.60 16.18
C ALA A 514 -17.71 -5.44 17.71
N ARG A 515 -18.46 -6.26 18.47
CA ARG A 515 -18.36 -6.30 19.94
C ARG A 515 -16.99 -6.77 20.43
N ARG A 516 -16.30 -7.61 19.65
CA ARG A 516 -14.95 -8.11 19.97
C ARG A 516 -13.85 -7.16 19.51
N SER A 517 -13.96 -6.60 18.31
CA SER A 517 -12.95 -5.77 17.67
C SER A 517 -13.58 -4.48 17.12
N PRO A 518 -13.21 -3.29 17.63
CA PRO A 518 -13.76 -2.00 17.16
C PRO A 518 -13.31 -1.61 15.75
N VAL A 519 -12.42 -2.39 15.11
CA VAL A 519 -12.00 -2.19 13.72
C VAL A 519 -12.23 -3.50 12.98
N ILE A 520 -13.03 -3.48 11.92
CA ILE A 520 -13.34 -4.65 11.10
C ILE A 520 -12.89 -4.39 9.68
N ARG A 521 -12.07 -5.29 9.13
CA ARG A 521 -11.73 -5.32 7.71
C ARG A 521 -12.58 -6.38 7.02
N PHE A 522 -13.42 -5.97 6.08
CA PHE A 522 -14.22 -6.87 5.26
C PHE A 522 -13.45 -7.32 4.03
N ASP A 523 -13.32 -8.63 3.88
CA ASP A 523 -12.71 -9.27 2.73
C ASP A 523 -13.64 -9.24 1.52
N ALA A 524 -13.08 -8.98 0.33
CA ALA A 524 -13.75 -8.99 -0.97
C ALA A 524 -15.15 -8.33 -0.95
N ALA A 525 -15.27 -7.18 -0.28
CA ALA A 525 -16.56 -6.56 0.04
C ALA A 525 -17.37 -6.19 -1.22
N MET A 526 -16.69 -5.90 -2.33
CA MET A 526 -17.30 -5.62 -3.63
C MET A 526 -18.18 -6.77 -4.16
N THR A 527 -17.88 -8.03 -3.81
CA THR A 527 -18.64 -9.20 -4.27
C THR A 527 -20.08 -9.23 -3.72
N LEU A 528 -20.31 -8.60 -2.57
CA LEU A 528 -21.62 -8.53 -1.92
C LEU A 528 -22.40 -7.24 -2.20
N ALA A 529 -21.80 -6.27 -2.88
CA ALA A 529 -22.56 -5.12 -3.37
C ALA A 529 -23.66 -5.64 -4.30
N LYS A 530 -24.90 -5.19 -4.10
CA LYS A 530 -26.10 -5.73 -4.76
C LYS A 530 -25.95 -5.85 -6.29
N LYS A 531 -25.31 -4.85 -6.92
CA LYS A 531 -24.99 -4.84 -8.36
C LYS A 531 -24.10 -6.02 -8.78
N HIS A 532 -23.03 -6.28 -8.02
CA HIS A 532 -22.05 -7.31 -8.35
C HIS A 532 -22.54 -8.69 -7.94
N TYR A 533 -23.23 -8.81 -6.81
CA TYR A 533 -23.85 -10.06 -6.41
C TYR A 533 -24.84 -10.55 -7.49
N GLN A 534 -25.63 -9.62 -8.07
CA GLN A 534 -26.47 -9.92 -9.23
C GLN A 534 -25.62 -10.36 -10.43
N ARG A 535 -24.64 -9.54 -10.86
CA ARG A 535 -23.78 -9.84 -12.02
C ARG A 535 -23.13 -11.22 -11.95
N LEU A 536 -22.61 -11.59 -10.78
CA LEU A 536 -21.85 -12.83 -10.57
C LEU A 536 -22.77 -14.06 -10.48
N TRP A 537 -23.80 -14.00 -9.63
CA TRP A 537 -24.57 -15.19 -9.25
C TRP A 537 -25.92 -15.31 -9.95
N PHE A 538 -26.50 -14.20 -10.41
CA PHE A 538 -27.83 -14.11 -11.02
C PHE A 538 -27.84 -13.06 -12.16
N PRO A 539 -26.97 -13.21 -13.18
CA PRO A 539 -26.74 -12.19 -14.20
C PRO A 539 -28.01 -11.80 -14.93
N GLU A 540 -28.10 -10.56 -15.41
CA GLU A 540 -29.26 -10.14 -16.20
C GLU A 540 -29.17 -10.80 -17.60
N PRO A 541 -30.27 -11.38 -18.13
CA PRO A 541 -30.26 -11.98 -19.45
C PRO A 541 -29.77 -11.03 -20.54
N GLY A 542 -28.71 -11.41 -21.25
CA GLY A 542 -28.04 -10.65 -22.31
C GLY A 542 -26.82 -9.86 -21.85
N SER A 543 -26.42 -9.97 -20.58
CA SER A 543 -25.22 -9.29 -20.03
C SER A 543 -24.00 -10.20 -19.90
N GLY A 544 -24.13 -11.50 -20.22
CA GLY A 544 -23.10 -12.53 -20.02
C GLY A 544 -23.12 -13.18 -18.63
N GLY A 545 -22.39 -14.29 -18.49
CA GLY A 545 -22.13 -14.98 -17.21
C GLY A 545 -20.65 -14.95 -16.84
N ASP A 546 -20.31 -14.41 -15.68
CA ASP A 546 -18.94 -14.41 -15.16
C ASP A 546 -18.56 -15.77 -14.55
N ILE A 547 -19.50 -16.36 -13.81
CA ILE A 547 -19.33 -17.67 -13.17
C ILE A 547 -20.01 -18.73 -14.02
N ALA A 548 -19.29 -19.79 -14.34
CA ALA A 548 -19.80 -20.85 -15.21
C ALA A 548 -21.11 -21.46 -14.65
N THR A 549 -22.06 -21.74 -15.54
CA THR A 549 -23.42 -22.25 -15.29
C THR A 549 -24.37 -21.31 -14.56
N ARG A 550 -23.94 -20.08 -14.22
CA ARG A 550 -24.83 -19.12 -13.54
C ARG A 550 -25.72 -18.35 -14.51
N ALA A 551 -25.39 -18.29 -15.80
CA ALA A 551 -26.28 -17.77 -16.84
C ALA A 551 -27.64 -18.50 -16.85
N ASP A 552 -27.68 -19.80 -16.51
CA ASP A 552 -28.89 -20.61 -16.37
C ASP A 552 -29.91 -20.03 -15.35
N PHE A 553 -29.42 -19.24 -14.38
CA PHE A 553 -30.20 -18.69 -13.27
C PHE A 553 -30.33 -17.17 -13.33
N GLY A 554 -30.15 -16.59 -14.52
CA GLY A 554 -30.24 -15.16 -14.72
C GLY A 554 -31.60 -14.58 -14.31
N MET A 555 -31.58 -13.38 -13.74
CA MET A 555 -32.77 -12.68 -13.25
C MET A 555 -32.84 -11.28 -13.85
N THR A 556 -34.04 -10.84 -14.25
CA THR A 556 -34.23 -9.43 -14.62
C THR A 556 -33.98 -8.53 -13.42
N LYS A 557 -33.61 -7.27 -13.66
CA LYS A 557 -33.37 -6.32 -12.58
C LYS A 557 -34.54 -6.20 -11.60
N ALA A 558 -35.78 -6.15 -12.12
CA ALA A 558 -36.99 -6.05 -11.30
C ALA A 558 -37.25 -7.30 -10.44
N GLU A 559 -36.97 -8.50 -10.96
CA GLU A 559 -37.12 -9.75 -10.20
C GLU A 559 -36.11 -9.86 -9.07
N PHE A 560 -34.84 -9.53 -9.37
CA PHE A 560 -33.77 -9.53 -8.40
C PHE A 560 -34.02 -8.48 -7.29
N ASP A 561 -34.39 -7.25 -7.67
CA ASP A 561 -34.69 -6.18 -6.72
C ASP A 561 -35.91 -6.51 -5.83
N ARG A 562 -36.83 -7.39 -6.25
CA ARG A 562 -37.94 -7.85 -5.40
C ARG A 562 -37.48 -8.79 -4.27
N VAL A 563 -36.48 -9.64 -4.52
CA VAL A 563 -35.98 -10.63 -3.54
C VAL A 563 -34.78 -10.12 -2.72
N PHE A 564 -34.05 -9.16 -3.28
CA PHE A 564 -32.94 -8.45 -2.65
C PHE A 564 -33.22 -6.93 -2.68
N PRO A 565 -34.20 -6.42 -1.90
CA PRO A 565 -34.68 -5.05 -2.04
C PRO A 565 -33.69 -3.99 -1.57
N VAL A 566 -33.08 -4.20 -0.41
CA VAL A 566 -32.15 -3.26 0.25
C VAL A 566 -30.72 -3.68 -0.05
N GLU A 567 -29.83 -2.70 -0.19
CA GLU A 567 -28.40 -2.95 -0.32
C GLU A 567 -27.82 -3.48 1.01
N PHE A 568 -27.16 -4.64 0.97
CA PHE A 568 -26.72 -5.36 2.16
C PHE A 568 -25.77 -4.51 3.00
N TRP A 569 -24.79 -3.88 2.36
CA TRP A 569 -23.81 -3.05 3.06
C TRP A 569 -24.41 -1.81 3.70
N ARG A 570 -25.45 -1.23 3.10
CA ARG A 570 -26.18 -0.11 3.70
C ARG A 570 -26.85 -0.54 4.99
N GLU A 571 -27.49 -1.71 4.98
CA GLU A 571 -28.11 -2.30 6.16
C GLU A 571 -27.07 -2.61 7.26
N VAL A 572 -25.92 -3.19 6.89
CA VAL A 572 -24.81 -3.44 7.82
C VAL A 572 -24.36 -2.14 8.50
N VAL A 573 -24.11 -1.08 7.72
CA VAL A 573 -23.64 0.20 8.27
C VAL A 573 -24.69 0.83 9.20
N ASP A 574 -25.97 0.81 8.82
CA ASP A 574 -27.05 1.35 9.65
C ASP A 574 -27.20 0.58 10.97
N ARG A 575 -27.10 -0.75 10.91
CA ARG A 575 -27.19 -1.62 12.09
C ARG A 575 -25.98 -1.44 13.00
N VAL A 576 -24.76 -1.35 12.45
CA VAL A 576 -23.54 -1.06 13.22
C VAL A 576 -23.63 0.30 13.89
N ALA A 577 -24.10 1.34 13.19
CA ALA A 577 -24.27 2.67 13.77
C ALA A 577 -25.31 2.67 14.92
N ALA A 578 -26.36 1.85 14.83
CA ALA A 578 -27.39 1.76 15.86
C ALA A 578 -26.99 0.90 17.07
N GLU A 579 -26.30 -0.22 16.84
CA GLU A 579 -26.06 -1.25 17.86
C GLU A 579 -24.63 -1.25 18.41
N THR A 580 -23.65 -0.83 17.61
CA THR A 580 -22.21 -0.80 17.94
C THR A 580 -21.51 0.46 17.37
N PRO A 581 -21.92 1.68 17.77
CA PRO A 581 -21.56 2.94 17.10
C PRO A 581 -20.07 3.29 17.10
N ASP A 582 -19.25 2.71 17.98
CA ASP A 582 -17.79 2.95 18.05
C ASP A 582 -16.98 1.92 17.24
N THR A 583 -17.52 1.50 16.08
CA THR A 583 -16.91 0.49 15.21
C THR A 583 -16.51 1.09 13.87
N LEU A 584 -15.23 0.99 13.51
CA LEU A 584 -14.71 1.38 12.20
C LEU A 584 -14.85 0.20 11.23
N LEU A 585 -15.59 0.45 10.15
CA LEU A 585 -15.82 -0.49 9.06
C LEU A 585 -14.90 -0.17 7.88
N LEU A 586 -14.01 -1.09 7.55
CA LEU A 586 -13.05 -0.99 6.46
C LEU A 586 -13.45 -2.00 5.38
N ALA A 587 -13.67 -1.53 4.16
CA ALA A 587 -13.96 -2.38 3.01
C ALA A 587 -12.70 -2.61 2.17
N GLU A 588 -12.32 -3.86 1.96
CA GLU A 588 -11.56 -4.20 0.77
C GLU A 588 -12.53 -4.25 -0.41
N ALA A 589 -12.53 -3.18 -1.20
CA ALA A 589 -13.30 -3.12 -2.43
C ALA A 589 -12.40 -2.62 -3.55
N PHE A 590 -12.55 -3.23 -4.72
CA PHE A 590 -11.90 -2.85 -5.97
C PHE A 590 -12.98 -2.52 -7.01
N TRP A 591 -12.60 -2.40 -8.28
CA TRP A 591 -13.48 -2.16 -9.42
C TRP A 591 -14.13 -0.77 -9.47
N MET A 592 -13.39 0.27 -9.09
CA MET A 592 -13.83 1.68 -9.23
C MET A 592 -15.07 2.02 -8.37
N MET A 593 -15.25 1.29 -7.28
CA MET A 593 -16.40 1.40 -6.37
C MET A 593 -16.08 2.15 -5.07
N GLU A 594 -14.88 2.67 -4.90
CA GLU A 594 -14.37 3.24 -3.66
C GLU A 594 -15.28 4.39 -3.21
N GLY A 595 -15.59 5.31 -4.13
CA GLY A 595 -16.57 6.37 -3.92
C GLY A 595 -17.95 5.84 -3.56
N TYR A 596 -18.43 4.78 -4.21
CA TYR A 596 -19.73 4.16 -3.92
C TYR A 596 -19.77 3.56 -2.51
N PHE A 597 -18.74 2.84 -2.08
CA PHE A 597 -18.65 2.23 -0.76
C PHE A 597 -18.65 3.27 0.36
N VAL A 598 -17.90 4.35 0.21
CA VAL A 598 -17.78 5.33 1.30
C VAL A 598 -18.90 6.38 1.26
N ARG A 599 -19.25 6.88 0.07
CA ARG A 599 -20.24 7.95 -0.10
C ARG A 599 -21.66 7.42 -0.05
N THR A 600 -21.96 6.33 -0.76
CA THR A 600 -23.34 5.84 -0.91
C THR A 600 -23.67 4.77 0.14
N LEU A 601 -22.77 3.81 0.35
CA LEU A 601 -22.98 2.72 1.31
C LEU A 601 -22.61 3.10 2.74
N GLY A 602 -21.81 4.15 2.94
CA GLY A 602 -21.43 4.66 4.25
C GLY A 602 -20.31 3.87 4.94
N MET A 603 -19.50 3.09 4.22
CA MET A 603 -18.31 2.50 4.82
C MET A 603 -17.36 3.59 5.34
N HIS A 604 -16.76 3.34 6.50
CA HIS A 604 -15.87 4.32 7.10
C HIS A 604 -14.60 4.47 6.28
N ARG A 605 -14.04 3.33 5.84
CA ARG A 605 -12.78 3.26 5.08
C ARG A 605 -12.89 2.29 3.90
N VAL A 606 -12.15 2.54 2.84
CA VAL A 606 -12.03 1.66 1.66
C VAL A 606 -10.59 1.60 1.16
N TYR A 607 -10.16 0.44 0.69
CA TYR A 607 -8.83 0.26 0.12
C TYR A 607 -8.58 1.19 -1.08
N ASN A 608 -7.35 1.69 -1.19
CA ASN A 608 -6.86 2.47 -2.32
C ASN A 608 -5.64 1.77 -2.93
N SER A 609 -5.87 0.74 -3.75
CA SER A 609 -4.79 0.00 -4.43
C SER A 609 -4.07 0.86 -5.48
N ALA A 610 -4.70 1.94 -5.97
CA ALA A 610 -4.07 2.90 -6.86
C ALA A 610 -2.88 3.58 -6.20
N PHE A 611 -2.92 3.86 -4.88
CA PHE A 611 -1.77 4.39 -4.13
C PHE A 611 -0.52 3.52 -4.33
N MET A 612 -0.64 2.22 -4.05
CA MET A 612 0.50 1.29 -4.15
C MET A 612 0.96 1.14 -5.61
N ASN A 613 0.04 0.78 -6.51
CA ASN A 613 0.39 0.41 -7.88
C ASN A 613 0.92 1.61 -8.69
N MET A 614 0.21 2.74 -8.67
CA MET A 614 0.60 3.91 -9.48
C MET A 614 1.90 4.54 -8.99
N LEU A 615 2.11 4.62 -7.67
CA LEU A 615 3.34 5.19 -7.11
C LEU A 615 4.55 4.26 -7.29
N ARG A 616 4.36 2.94 -7.22
CA ARG A 616 5.39 1.94 -7.57
C ARG A 616 5.83 2.13 -9.01
N ASP A 617 4.88 2.19 -9.93
CA ASP A 617 5.11 2.23 -11.38
C ASP A 617 5.39 3.65 -11.91
N GLU A 618 5.50 4.65 -11.03
CA GLU A 618 5.73 6.08 -11.34
C GLU A 618 4.69 6.69 -12.29
N LYS A 619 3.45 6.18 -12.26
CA LYS A 619 2.26 6.76 -12.90
C LYS A 619 1.74 7.94 -12.09
N ASN A 620 2.62 8.93 -11.87
CA ASN A 620 2.41 10.03 -10.94
C ASN A 620 1.29 10.97 -11.41
N ASP A 621 1.20 11.21 -12.71
CA ASP A 621 0.14 11.97 -13.37
C ASP A 621 -1.23 11.32 -13.15
N GLU A 622 -1.35 10.00 -13.34
CA GLU A 622 -2.57 9.24 -13.08
C GLU A 622 -3.01 9.37 -11.61
N TYR A 623 -2.07 9.22 -10.67
CA TYR A 623 -2.39 9.30 -9.24
C TYR A 623 -2.71 10.74 -8.78
N ARG A 624 -2.02 11.76 -9.30
CA ARG A 624 -2.38 13.16 -9.04
C ARG A 624 -3.76 13.50 -9.59
N GLN A 625 -4.06 13.04 -10.81
CA GLN A 625 -5.39 13.24 -11.41
C GLN A 625 -6.48 12.56 -10.57
N LEU A 626 -6.22 11.37 -10.02
CA LEU A 626 -7.12 10.67 -9.12
C LEU A 626 -7.45 11.51 -7.87
N ILE A 627 -6.43 12.10 -7.22
CA ILE A 627 -6.65 12.98 -6.06
C ILE A 627 -7.43 14.22 -6.47
N LYS A 628 -7.07 14.87 -7.59
CA LYS A 628 -7.79 16.05 -8.11
C LYS A 628 -9.27 15.75 -8.37
N ASN A 629 -9.56 14.66 -9.10
CA ASN A 629 -10.93 14.21 -9.37
C ASN A 629 -11.69 13.96 -8.06
N THR A 630 -11.03 13.37 -7.06
CA THR A 630 -11.64 13.11 -5.74
C THR A 630 -11.98 14.43 -5.02
N LEU A 631 -11.06 15.40 -5.02
CA LEU A 631 -11.26 16.71 -4.38
C LEU A 631 -12.33 17.56 -5.09
N GLU A 632 -12.39 17.52 -6.42
CA GLU A 632 -13.40 18.21 -7.22
C GLU A 632 -14.79 17.57 -7.06
N PHE A 633 -14.86 16.25 -6.86
CA PHE A 633 -16.13 15.55 -6.66
C PHE A 633 -16.66 15.68 -5.23
N ASP A 634 -15.88 15.23 -4.24
CA ASP A 634 -16.15 15.35 -2.80
C ASP A 634 -14.88 15.07 -1.96
N PRO A 635 -14.26 16.11 -1.34
CA PRO A 635 -13.06 15.93 -0.53
C PRO A 635 -13.21 14.93 0.63
N GLN A 636 -14.43 14.68 1.13
CA GLN A 636 -14.66 13.72 2.22
C GLN A 636 -14.31 12.28 1.85
N ILE A 637 -14.21 11.95 0.55
CA ILE A 637 -13.78 10.63 0.09
C ILE A 637 -12.30 10.41 0.36
N LEU A 638 -11.45 11.44 0.20
CA LEU A 638 -9.99 11.33 0.32
C LEU A 638 -9.57 10.83 1.72
N LYS A 639 -10.19 11.34 2.79
CA LYS A 639 -9.89 10.89 4.18
C LYS A 639 -10.34 9.45 4.48
N ARG A 640 -11.09 8.82 3.56
CA ARG A 640 -11.63 7.47 3.74
C ARG A 640 -10.82 6.41 3.01
N TYR A 641 -9.83 6.80 2.21
CA TYR A 641 -8.91 5.85 1.60
C TYR A 641 -8.00 5.21 2.63
N VAL A 642 -7.77 3.91 2.49
CA VAL A 642 -6.71 3.17 3.18
C VAL A 642 -5.53 3.10 2.24
N ASN A 643 -4.47 3.83 2.57
CA ASN A 643 -3.23 3.84 1.79
C ASN A 643 -2.27 2.82 2.41
N PHE A 644 -1.70 1.96 1.57
CA PHE A 644 -0.75 0.93 1.97
C PHE A 644 0.31 0.73 0.90
N MET A 645 1.50 0.28 1.30
CA MET A 645 2.58 -0.10 0.37
C MET A 645 2.62 -1.60 0.09
N ASN A 646 1.98 -2.40 0.95
CA ASN A 646 1.69 -3.80 0.72
C ASN A 646 0.48 -4.21 1.57
N ASN A 647 -0.13 -5.33 1.20
CA ASN A 647 -1.11 -6.05 1.99
C ASN A 647 -0.72 -7.55 1.97
N PRO A 648 -1.47 -8.46 2.62
CA PRO A 648 -1.14 -9.89 2.64
C PRO A 648 -1.12 -10.57 1.26
N ASP A 649 -1.91 -10.08 0.31
CA ASP A 649 -2.05 -10.67 -1.03
C ASP A 649 -1.05 -10.11 -2.05
N GLU A 650 -0.39 -8.99 -1.72
CA GLU A 650 0.56 -8.29 -2.58
C GLU A 650 2.02 -8.68 -2.29
N ARG A 651 2.93 -8.28 -3.19
CA ARG A 651 4.38 -8.47 -2.97
C ARG A 651 4.87 -7.64 -1.78
N THR A 652 5.95 -8.06 -1.12
CA THR A 652 6.50 -7.34 0.03
C THR A 652 6.96 -5.94 -0.35
N THR A 653 6.98 -5.02 0.62
CA THR A 653 7.35 -3.63 0.35
C THR A 653 8.78 -3.50 -0.16
N ILE A 654 9.71 -4.32 0.36
CA ILE A 654 11.11 -4.34 -0.08
C ILE A 654 11.23 -4.80 -1.53
N ASP A 655 10.49 -5.84 -1.94
CA ASP A 655 10.48 -6.28 -3.34
C ASP A 655 9.93 -5.20 -4.29
N GLN A 656 8.90 -4.46 -3.85
CA GLN A 656 8.23 -3.46 -4.70
C GLN A 656 8.94 -2.10 -4.77
N PHE A 657 9.54 -1.63 -3.67
CA PHE A 657 10.05 -0.25 -3.53
C PHE A 657 11.53 -0.17 -3.15
N GLY A 658 12.18 -1.29 -2.83
CA GLY A 658 13.53 -1.33 -2.26
C GLY A 658 13.59 -0.76 -0.84
N GLU A 659 14.79 -0.38 -0.40
CA GLU A 659 15.06 0.16 0.95
C GLU A 659 15.57 1.61 0.96
N GLY A 660 15.62 2.24 -0.23
CA GLY A 660 16.18 3.58 -0.45
C GLY A 660 15.16 4.72 -0.36
N ASP A 661 15.48 5.85 -1.00
CA ASP A 661 14.67 7.08 -0.89
C ASP A 661 13.27 6.96 -1.49
N LYS A 662 13.07 6.11 -2.50
CA LYS A 662 11.73 5.82 -3.04
C LYS A 662 10.81 5.23 -1.97
N TYR A 663 11.29 4.22 -1.23
CA TYR A 663 10.54 3.62 -0.12
C TYR A 663 10.10 4.68 0.89
N PHE A 664 11.03 5.51 1.39
CA PHE A 664 10.72 6.49 2.43
C PHE A 664 9.87 7.65 1.92
N GLY A 665 10.03 8.02 0.65
CA GLY A 665 9.16 8.97 -0.02
C GLY A 665 7.69 8.51 -0.06
N ILE A 666 7.44 7.27 -0.51
CA ILE A 666 6.09 6.69 -0.54
C ILE A 666 5.55 6.46 0.88
N CYS A 667 6.38 5.98 1.81
CA CYS A 667 5.97 5.80 3.19
C CYS A 667 5.62 7.14 3.87
N THR A 668 6.30 8.24 3.50
CA THR A 668 5.96 9.58 3.95
C THR A 668 4.61 10.00 3.39
N LEU A 669 4.36 9.84 2.08
CA LEU A 669 3.03 10.10 1.50
C LEU A 669 1.93 9.31 2.18
N MET A 670 2.17 8.03 2.48
CA MET A 670 1.22 7.17 3.20
C MET A 670 0.90 7.73 4.59
N ALA A 671 1.91 8.24 5.30
CA ALA A 671 1.76 8.82 6.64
C ALA A 671 1.12 10.22 6.64
N THR A 672 1.32 11.02 5.59
CA THR A 672 0.95 12.45 5.57
C THR A 672 -0.22 12.82 4.66
N LEU A 673 -0.69 11.92 3.78
CA LEU A 673 -1.96 12.12 3.07
C LEU A 673 -3.16 11.87 4.01
N PRO A 674 -4.30 12.56 3.80
CA PRO A 674 -5.55 12.18 4.43
C PRO A 674 -5.93 10.74 4.08
N GLY A 675 -6.49 10.01 5.04
CA GLY A 675 -6.77 8.58 4.90
C GLY A 675 -6.33 7.76 6.10
N LEU A 676 -6.27 6.44 5.94
CA LEU A 676 -5.77 5.53 6.95
C LEU A 676 -4.46 4.90 6.45
N PRO A 677 -3.30 5.18 7.06
CA PRO A 677 -2.07 4.45 6.75
C PRO A 677 -2.13 3.04 7.32
N MET A 678 -1.92 2.05 6.45
CA MET A 678 -1.81 0.65 6.84
C MET A 678 -0.42 0.10 6.52
N PHE A 679 0.27 -0.40 7.54
CA PHE A 679 1.56 -1.07 7.43
C PHE A 679 1.36 -2.57 7.34
N GLY A 680 1.99 -3.21 6.36
CA GLY A 680 1.95 -4.66 6.21
C GLY A 680 2.85 -5.40 7.20
N HIS A 681 2.68 -6.72 7.28
CA HIS A 681 3.51 -7.58 8.11
C HIS A 681 4.98 -7.46 7.67
N GLY A 682 5.88 -7.11 8.60
CA GLY A 682 7.32 -7.09 8.36
C GLY A 682 7.83 -5.88 7.58
N GLN A 683 6.96 -4.94 7.20
CA GLN A 683 7.33 -3.76 6.40
C GLN A 683 8.41 -2.89 7.08
N VAL A 684 8.30 -2.68 8.38
CA VAL A 684 9.27 -1.87 9.16
C VAL A 684 10.57 -2.63 9.38
N GLU A 685 10.47 -3.94 9.60
CA GLU A 685 11.62 -4.83 9.78
C GLU A 685 12.39 -5.09 8.48
N GLY A 686 11.75 -4.92 7.32
CA GLY A 686 12.34 -5.18 6.00
C GLY A 686 12.26 -6.64 5.56
N TYR A 687 11.29 -7.41 6.05
CA TYR A 687 11.13 -8.81 5.65
C TYR A 687 10.73 -8.96 4.19
N ALA A 688 11.42 -9.85 3.49
CA ALA A 688 11.25 -10.12 2.07
C ALA A 688 10.32 -11.31 1.80
N GLU A 689 10.14 -12.24 2.76
CA GLU A 689 9.24 -13.37 2.62
C GLU A 689 7.76 -12.91 2.55
N LYS A 690 7.05 -13.34 1.49
CA LYS A 690 5.61 -13.12 1.35
C LYS A 690 4.84 -14.27 2.01
N TYR A 691 4.00 -13.94 2.98
CA TYR A 691 3.20 -14.92 3.71
C TYR A 691 1.81 -15.08 3.12
N GLY A 692 1.53 -16.24 2.54
CA GLY A 692 0.17 -16.65 2.19
C GLY A 692 -0.69 -16.95 3.42
N MET A 693 -1.99 -17.18 3.20
CA MET A 693 -2.96 -17.39 4.29
C MET A 693 -2.80 -18.73 5.03
N GLU A 694 -2.04 -19.68 4.46
CA GLU A 694 -1.70 -21.01 4.99
C GLU A 694 -0.43 -21.08 5.83
N TYR A 695 0.31 -19.98 5.99
CA TYR A 695 1.60 -20.04 6.67
C TYR A 695 1.40 -20.20 8.19
N ARG A 696 2.05 -21.21 8.77
CA ARG A 696 2.09 -21.43 10.23
C ARG A 696 3.32 -20.79 10.90
N ARG A 697 4.38 -20.53 10.14
CA ARG A 697 5.65 -19.96 10.60
C ARG A 697 6.35 -19.27 9.44
N ALA A 698 7.37 -18.48 9.75
CA ALA A 698 8.29 -18.00 8.72
C ALA A 698 9.23 -19.15 8.30
N TYR A 699 9.38 -19.39 7.00
CA TYR A 699 10.36 -20.36 6.50
C TYR A 699 11.74 -19.73 6.38
N TRP A 700 11.80 -18.41 6.19
CA TRP A 700 13.04 -17.67 6.18
C TRP A 700 13.35 -17.18 7.59
N ASP A 701 14.60 -17.35 8.02
CA ASP A 701 15.09 -16.84 9.30
C ASP A 701 15.63 -15.42 9.12
N GLU A 702 14.70 -14.49 8.87
CA GLU A 702 15.03 -13.09 8.57
C GLU A 702 15.25 -12.28 9.85
N THR A 703 16.38 -11.57 9.92
CA THR A 703 16.63 -10.59 10.97
C THR A 703 16.25 -9.18 10.51
N PRO A 704 15.65 -8.33 11.36
CA PRO A 704 15.29 -6.97 10.98
C PRO A 704 16.49 -6.16 10.46
N HIS A 705 16.30 -5.38 9.39
CA HIS A 705 17.32 -4.51 8.81
C HIS A 705 17.56 -3.28 9.72
N PRO A 706 18.69 -3.16 10.44
CA PRO A 706 18.85 -2.13 11.46
C PRO A 706 18.79 -0.71 10.90
N GLN A 707 19.39 -0.48 9.73
CA GLN A 707 19.42 0.83 9.07
C GLN A 707 18.01 1.27 8.62
N LEU A 708 17.21 0.34 8.09
CA LEU A 708 15.83 0.60 7.69
C LEU A 708 14.98 0.97 8.90
N VAL A 709 15.09 0.20 10.00
CA VAL A 709 14.35 0.45 11.25
C VAL A 709 14.76 1.79 11.87
N GLU A 710 16.06 2.11 11.92
CA GLU A 710 16.53 3.41 12.43
C GLU A 710 16.06 4.59 11.56
N ARG A 711 16.03 4.43 10.24
CA ARG A 711 15.51 5.47 9.34
C ARG A 711 14.00 5.69 9.54
N HIS A 712 13.21 4.64 9.76
CA HIS A 712 11.80 4.78 10.17
C HIS A 712 11.64 5.55 11.47
N LYS A 713 12.48 5.25 12.48
CA LYS A 713 12.47 5.97 13.77
C LYS A 713 12.73 7.46 13.59
N ARG A 714 13.65 7.82 12.69
CA ARG A 714 14.00 9.21 12.41
C ARG A 714 12.93 9.94 11.58
N GLU A 715 12.46 9.32 10.49
CA GLU A 715 11.70 10.03 9.44
C GLU A 715 10.19 9.78 9.48
N ILE A 716 9.73 8.58 9.87
CA ILE A 716 8.32 8.17 9.72
C ILE A 716 7.56 8.20 11.05
N PHE A 717 8.10 7.60 12.12
CA PHE A 717 7.37 7.51 13.40
C PHE A 717 6.98 8.87 14.00
N PRO A 718 7.81 9.94 13.91
CA PRO A 718 7.40 11.27 14.35
C PRO A 718 6.16 11.78 13.60
N LEU A 719 6.03 11.48 12.30
CA LEU A 719 4.87 11.85 11.49
C LEU A 719 3.61 11.08 11.89
N LEU A 720 3.76 9.79 12.23
CA LEU A 720 2.66 8.96 12.74
C LEU A 720 2.14 9.46 14.10
N HIS A 721 3.02 9.90 15.00
CA HIS A 721 2.59 10.55 16.25
C HIS A 721 1.88 11.88 16.02
N LYS A 722 2.18 12.55 14.90
CA LYS A 722 1.50 13.75 14.41
C LYS A 722 0.34 13.45 13.44
N ARG A 723 -0.19 12.22 13.40
CA ARG A 723 -1.26 11.83 12.46
C ARG A 723 -2.46 12.78 12.45
N TYR A 724 -2.79 13.41 13.58
CA TYR A 724 -3.86 14.40 13.71
C TYR A 724 -3.72 15.60 12.75
N LEU A 725 -2.50 15.98 12.35
CA LEU A 725 -2.22 17.06 11.40
C LEU A 725 -2.55 16.71 9.96
N PHE A 726 -2.58 15.42 9.65
CA PHE A 726 -2.63 14.92 8.28
C PHE A 726 -3.93 14.19 7.98
N ALA A 727 -4.78 13.93 8.98
CA ALA A 727 -5.86 12.94 8.90
C ALA A 727 -7.11 13.45 8.20
N GLU A 728 -7.42 14.73 8.40
CA GLU A 728 -8.63 15.37 7.91
C GLU A 728 -8.40 16.11 6.59
N VAL A 729 -9.50 16.43 5.92
CA VAL A 729 -9.52 17.11 4.62
C VAL A 729 -10.06 18.54 4.69
N ALA A 730 -10.46 19.01 5.87
CA ALA A 730 -11.10 20.32 6.04
C ALA A 730 -10.22 21.47 5.51
N ASP A 731 -8.92 21.41 5.81
CA ASP A 731 -7.92 22.40 5.41
C ASP A 731 -6.84 21.79 4.50
N PHE A 732 -7.11 20.61 3.93
CA PHE A 732 -6.19 19.96 3.00
C PHE A 732 -6.19 20.67 1.64
N LEU A 733 -5.02 21.07 1.17
CA LEU A 733 -4.85 21.71 -0.13
C LEU A 733 -3.74 21.02 -0.92
N LEU A 734 -4.10 20.44 -2.07
CA LEU A 734 -3.16 19.95 -3.07
C LEU A 734 -2.70 21.11 -3.96
N TYR A 735 -1.41 21.21 -4.28
CA TYR A 735 -0.84 22.26 -5.13
C TYR A 735 -0.27 21.71 -6.44
N ASP A 736 -0.32 22.54 -7.47
CA ASP A 736 0.44 22.32 -8.70
C ASP A 736 1.85 22.91 -8.56
N PHE A 737 2.86 22.11 -8.91
CA PHE A 737 4.26 22.51 -8.91
C PHE A 737 4.67 22.95 -10.32
N TYR A 738 4.80 24.26 -10.51
CA TYR A 738 5.08 24.84 -11.82
C TYR A 738 6.59 24.94 -12.05
N THR A 739 7.08 24.37 -13.14
CA THR A 739 8.48 24.49 -13.55
C THR A 739 8.75 25.88 -14.15
N PRO A 740 10.03 26.30 -14.31
CA PRO A 740 10.39 27.55 -14.99
C PRO A 740 9.83 27.69 -16.41
N GLU A 741 9.54 26.58 -17.08
CA GLU A 741 8.95 26.54 -18.41
C GLU A 741 7.42 26.77 -18.40
N GLY A 742 6.79 26.81 -17.22
CA GLY A 742 5.38 27.13 -17.04
C GLY A 742 4.42 25.94 -17.11
N HIS A 743 4.92 24.70 -17.15
CA HIS A 743 4.09 23.50 -17.07
C HIS A 743 4.11 22.93 -15.64
N VAL A 744 3.09 22.11 -15.31
CA VAL A 744 3.04 21.40 -14.04
C VAL A 744 3.95 20.18 -14.11
N ASP A 745 4.80 19.97 -13.12
CA ASP A 745 5.53 18.72 -12.94
C ASP A 745 4.67 17.72 -12.18
N GLU A 746 4.07 16.79 -12.93
CA GLU A 746 3.20 15.74 -12.39
C GLU A 746 3.96 14.75 -11.48
N ASN A 747 5.30 14.77 -11.45
CA ASN A 747 6.09 13.93 -10.56
C ASN A 747 6.22 14.49 -9.14
N VAL A 748 5.76 15.71 -8.90
CA VAL A 748 5.84 16.38 -7.59
C VAL A 748 4.48 16.38 -6.90
N PHE A 749 4.43 15.71 -5.76
CA PHE A 749 3.31 15.77 -4.82
C PHE A 749 3.57 16.88 -3.81
N ALA A 750 2.76 17.94 -3.86
CA ALA A 750 2.87 19.06 -2.95
C ALA A 750 1.51 19.37 -2.32
N TYR A 751 1.41 19.37 -0.99
CA TYR A 751 0.16 19.65 -0.29
C TYR A 751 0.39 20.21 1.11
N SER A 752 -0.59 20.96 1.60
CA SER A 752 -0.63 21.50 2.96
C SER A 752 -1.85 21.00 3.72
N ASN A 753 -1.77 21.05 5.04
CA ASN A 753 -2.88 20.79 5.94
C ASN A 753 -2.70 21.58 7.25
N GLU A 754 -3.80 21.80 7.96
CA GLU A 754 -3.84 22.49 9.25
C GLU A 754 -4.69 21.71 10.25
N ALA A 755 -4.20 21.60 11.49
CA ALA A 755 -4.99 21.11 12.61
C ALA A 755 -4.56 21.80 13.90
N TYR A 756 -5.52 22.25 14.69
CA TYR A 756 -5.27 22.91 15.99
C TYR A 756 -4.29 24.11 15.92
N GLY A 757 -4.28 24.82 14.79
CA GLY A 757 -3.39 25.96 14.53
C GLY A 757 -1.96 25.58 14.11
N GLU A 758 -1.61 24.29 14.15
CA GLU A 758 -0.37 23.77 13.56
C GLU A 758 -0.56 23.51 12.06
N ARG A 759 0.45 23.88 11.27
CA ARG A 759 0.40 23.87 9.80
C ARG A 759 1.51 22.99 9.23
N THR A 760 1.26 22.41 8.07
CA THR A 760 2.19 21.51 7.39
C THR A 760 2.28 21.82 5.91
N LEU A 761 3.45 21.59 5.29
CA LEU A 761 3.63 21.59 3.85
C LEU A 761 4.55 20.42 3.48
N VAL A 762 4.02 19.47 2.71
CA VAL A 762 4.75 18.27 2.27
C VAL A 762 5.08 18.42 0.80
N LEU A 763 6.33 18.13 0.42
CA LEU A 763 6.78 18.03 -0.96
C LEU A 763 7.47 16.68 -1.16
N TYR A 764 7.13 15.98 -2.23
CA TYR A 764 7.80 14.75 -2.60
C TYR A 764 7.93 14.62 -4.12
N HIS A 765 9.13 14.31 -4.60
CA HIS A 765 9.42 14.12 -6.02
C HIS A 765 9.56 12.62 -6.35
N ASN A 766 8.49 11.97 -6.83
CA ASN A 766 8.50 10.53 -7.12
C ASN A 766 9.11 10.18 -8.48
N ARG A 767 10.35 10.60 -8.72
CA ARG A 767 11.07 10.34 -9.98
C ARG A 767 12.56 10.32 -9.75
N TYR A 768 13.28 9.48 -10.48
CA TYR A 768 14.74 9.51 -10.51
C TYR A 768 15.26 10.65 -11.42
N ALA A 769 15.01 11.90 -11.01
CA ALA A 769 15.44 13.11 -11.71
C ALA A 769 15.61 14.28 -10.73
N THR A 770 16.13 15.42 -11.20
CA THR A 770 16.08 16.69 -10.47
C THR A 770 15.03 17.60 -11.09
N THR A 771 14.26 18.30 -10.27
CA THR A 771 13.27 19.30 -10.70
C THR A 771 13.35 20.54 -9.81
N SER A 772 12.86 21.67 -10.31
CA SER A 772 12.72 22.91 -9.54
C SER A 772 11.54 23.71 -10.02
N GLY A 773 10.90 24.47 -9.13
CA GLY A 773 9.65 25.13 -9.47
C GLY A 773 9.01 25.83 -8.28
N TRP A 774 7.80 26.34 -8.51
CA TRP A 774 7.04 27.14 -7.55
C TRP A 774 5.69 26.52 -7.22
N LEU A 775 5.29 26.66 -5.96
CA LEU A 775 3.94 26.40 -5.45
C LEU A 775 3.24 27.72 -5.18
N GLN A 776 2.09 27.96 -5.82
CA GLN A 776 1.35 29.22 -5.62
C GLN A 776 -0.14 29.02 -5.36
N THR A 777 -0.83 28.26 -6.20
CA THR A 777 -2.28 28.07 -6.14
C THR A 777 -2.62 26.59 -6.02
N SER A 778 -3.62 26.26 -5.20
CA SER A 778 -4.10 24.90 -5.05
C SER A 778 -4.79 24.41 -6.33
N ALA A 779 -4.84 23.09 -6.51
CA ALA A 779 -5.82 22.46 -7.37
C ALA A 779 -7.25 22.83 -6.90
N ALA A 780 -8.21 22.71 -7.81
CA ALA A 780 -9.62 22.95 -7.49
C ALA A 780 -10.15 21.87 -6.53
N TYR A 781 -11.03 22.28 -5.62
CA TYR A 781 -11.75 21.35 -4.74
C TYR A 781 -13.17 21.87 -4.48
N ALA A 782 -14.09 20.96 -4.20
CA ALA A 782 -15.49 21.30 -3.95
C ALA A 782 -15.72 21.76 -2.52
N ILE A 783 -16.41 22.90 -2.37
CA ILE A 783 -17.04 23.34 -1.12
C ILE A 783 -18.56 23.28 -1.30
N LYS A 784 -19.25 22.77 -0.28
CA LYS A 784 -20.71 22.74 -0.23
C LYS A 784 -21.25 23.98 0.47
N GLY A 785 -22.12 24.72 -0.21
CA GLY A 785 -22.87 25.82 0.38
C GLY A 785 -24.00 25.34 1.31
N PRO A 786 -24.62 26.24 2.09
CA PRO A 786 -25.72 25.91 3.01
C PRO A 786 -26.93 25.24 2.34
N ASN A 787 -27.13 25.48 1.04
CA ASN A 787 -28.23 24.92 0.24
C ASN A 787 -27.86 23.62 -0.48
N GLY A 788 -26.65 23.07 -0.26
CA GLY A 788 -26.16 21.87 -0.95
C GLY A 788 -25.57 22.11 -2.34
N GLU A 789 -25.57 23.36 -2.83
CA GLU A 789 -24.88 23.72 -4.08
C GLU A 789 -23.37 23.54 -3.93
N LYS A 790 -22.76 22.83 -4.89
CA LYS A 790 -21.31 22.60 -4.97
C LYS A 790 -20.65 23.72 -5.78
N ALA A 791 -19.63 24.35 -5.22
CA ALA A 791 -18.77 25.30 -5.91
C ALA A 791 -17.32 24.83 -5.86
N LEU A 792 -16.64 24.83 -7.01
CA LEU A 792 -15.21 24.60 -7.07
C LEU A 792 -14.47 25.89 -6.70
N VAL A 793 -13.52 25.77 -5.78
CA VAL A 793 -12.68 26.90 -5.35
C VAL A 793 -11.20 26.52 -5.40
N GLN A 794 -10.36 27.54 -5.43
CA GLN A 794 -8.92 27.42 -5.28
C GLN A 794 -8.44 28.40 -4.20
N LYS A 795 -7.37 28.04 -3.48
CA LYS A 795 -6.72 28.93 -2.50
C LYS A 795 -5.25 29.12 -2.86
N THR A 796 -4.71 30.29 -2.56
CA THR A 796 -3.26 30.50 -2.65
C THR A 796 -2.57 29.78 -1.49
N LEU A 797 -1.29 29.42 -1.67
CA LEU A 797 -0.45 28.82 -0.64
C LEU A 797 -0.42 29.69 0.61
N THR A 798 -0.27 31.01 0.45
CA THR A 798 -0.23 31.95 1.57
C THR A 798 -1.55 32.04 2.31
N SER A 799 -2.68 31.93 1.62
CA SER A 799 -3.99 31.84 2.26
C SER A 799 -4.16 30.51 3.01
N GLY A 800 -3.76 29.39 2.41
CA GLY A 800 -3.84 28.06 3.03
C GLY A 800 -2.96 27.90 4.27
N LEU A 801 -1.78 28.52 4.27
CA LEU A 801 -0.85 28.52 5.40
C LEU A 801 -1.01 29.72 6.33
N ASN A 802 -2.06 30.54 6.16
CA ASN A 802 -2.34 31.71 7.00
C ASN A 802 -1.11 32.64 7.17
N ILE A 803 -0.45 32.98 6.06
CA ILE A 803 0.76 33.82 6.00
C ILE A 803 0.37 35.29 5.76
N PRO A 804 0.78 36.25 6.60
CA PRO A 804 0.45 37.66 6.44
C PRO A 804 1.21 38.29 5.26
N ASN A 805 0.62 39.31 4.63
CA ASN A 805 1.27 40.09 3.57
C ASN A 805 1.82 41.41 4.13
N THR A 806 2.88 41.30 4.94
CA THR A 806 3.57 42.44 5.57
C THR A 806 5.05 42.44 5.20
N ALA A 807 5.62 43.62 4.95
CA ALA A 807 6.97 43.74 4.38
C ALA A 807 8.09 43.31 5.34
N ASP A 808 7.91 43.53 6.64
CA ASP A 808 8.93 43.29 7.68
C ASP A 808 8.67 42.00 8.47
N THR A 809 8.02 41.02 7.85
CA THR A 809 7.72 39.73 8.48
C THR A 809 8.33 38.57 7.72
N TYR A 810 8.87 37.61 8.47
CA TYR A 810 9.53 36.42 7.97
C TYR A 810 8.88 35.17 8.55
N LEU A 811 8.88 34.11 7.75
CA LEU A 811 8.36 32.80 8.10
C LEU A 811 9.52 31.87 8.43
N LEU A 812 9.56 31.40 9.66
CA LEU A 812 10.45 30.34 10.12
C LEU A 812 9.72 29.00 10.08
N PHE A 813 10.38 27.94 9.64
CA PHE A 813 9.81 26.60 9.62
C PHE A 813 10.91 25.54 9.64
N HIS A 814 10.55 24.31 9.99
CA HIS A 814 11.46 23.20 10.18
C HIS A 814 11.10 22.05 9.25
N ASP A 815 12.08 21.45 8.58
CA ASP A 815 11.88 20.22 7.83
C ASP A 815 12.14 18.99 8.70
N ALA A 816 11.08 18.23 8.97
CA ALA A 816 11.14 17.05 9.84
C ALA A 816 12.03 15.93 9.29
N ILE A 817 12.31 15.93 7.97
CA ILE A 817 13.14 14.89 7.34
C ILE A 817 14.62 15.23 7.46
N SER A 818 15.03 16.42 7.02
CA SER A 818 16.44 16.85 7.07
C SER A 818 16.89 17.38 8.44
N GLY A 819 15.95 17.75 9.30
CA GLY A 819 16.22 18.39 10.59
C GLY A 819 16.59 19.88 10.48
N LEU A 820 16.58 20.46 9.27
CA LEU A 820 16.99 21.84 9.03
C LEU A 820 15.83 22.82 9.24
N GLU A 821 16.14 24.00 9.74
CA GLU A 821 15.28 25.16 9.82
C GLU A 821 15.52 26.12 8.65
N TYR A 822 14.45 26.80 8.23
CA TYR A 822 14.43 27.68 7.07
C TYR A 822 13.77 29.00 7.44
N ILE A 823 14.18 30.06 6.75
CA ILE A 823 13.57 31.39 6.79
C ILE A 823 13.15 31.80 5.38
N ARG A 824 11.97 32.43 5.26
CA ARG A 824 11.47 33.03 4.00
C ARG A 824 10.80 34.36 4.27
N SER A 825 10.87 35.29 3.32
CA SER A 825 10.10 36.53 3.36
C SER A 825 8.61 36.25 3.14
N CYS A 826 7.73 36.70 4.04
CA CYS A 826 6.30 36.52 3.86
C CYS A 826 5.78 37.25 2.60
N ARG A 827 6.32 38.43 2.31
CA ARG A 827 5.98 39.21 1.12
C ARG A 827 6.38 38.50 -0.18
N GLU A 828 7.59 37.93 -0.21
CA GLU A 828 8.09 37.16 -1.36
C GLU A 828 7.20 35.94 -1.65
N LEU A 829 6.75 35.23 -0.60
CA LEU A 829 5.84 34.10 -0.76
C LEU A 829 4.47 34.51 -1.33
N HIS A 830 3.98 35.72 -1.04
CA HIS A 830 2.75 36.26 -1.66
C HIS A 830 2.96 36.66 -3.12
N GLU A 831 4.10 37.26 -3.45
CA GLU A 831 4.40 37.77 -4.81
C GLU A 831 4.81 36.65 -5.78
N GLN A 832 5.62 35.67 -5.33
CA GLN A 832 6.27 34.67 -6.17
C GLN A 832 5.88 33.22 -5.85
N GLY A 833 5.22 32.96 -4.71
CA GLY A 833 4.96 31.60 -4.23
C GLY A 833 6.18 30.97 -3.53
N PHE A 834 6.09 29.66 -3.27
CA PHE A 834 7.15 28.91 -2.59
C PHE A 834 8.01 28.16 -3.60
N TYR A 835 9.28 28.57 -3.71
CA TYR A 835 10.27 27.90 -4.55
C TYR A 835 10.90 26.69 -3.85
N ALA A 836 11.00 25.57 -4.57
CA ALA A 836 11.76 24.40 -4.12
C ALA A 836 12.57 23.80 -5.28
N GLN A 837 13.71 23.20 -4.91
CA GLN A 837 14.50 22.34 -5.80
C GLN A 837 14.57 20.95 -5.17
N LEU A 838 14.15 19.94 -5.94
CA LEU A 838 14.00 18.57 -5.48
C LEU A 838 14.90 17.65 -6.32
N ARG A 839 15.70 16.82 -5.65
CA ARG A 839 16.48 15.73 -6.24
C ARG A 839 15.62 14.49 -6.42
N ALA A 840 16.22 13.41 -6.89
CA ALA A 840 15.55 12.13 -7.09
C ALA A 840 14.97 11.63 -5.77
N TYR A 841 13.66 11.31 -5.75
CA TYR A 841 12.95 10.80 -4.58
C TYR A 841 13.07 11.67 -3.31
N GLN A 842 13.42 12.95 -3.46
CA GLN A 842 13.57 13.84 -2.32
C GLN A 842 12.22 14.19 -1.72
N VAL A 843 12.15 14.16 -0.39
CA VAL A 843 10.98 14.51 0.41
C VAL A 843 11.32 15.63 1.40
N HIS A 844 10.39 16.56 1.57
CA HIS A 844 10.39 17.58 2.61
C HIS A 844 9.05 17.55 3.34
N VAL A 845 9.10 17.63 4.67
CA VAL A 845 7.91 17.77 5.52
C VAL A 845 8.12 18.98 6.41
N PHE A 846 7.67 20.13 5.92
CA PHE A 846 7.81 21.39 6.64
C PHE A 846 6.73 21.52 7.71
N LEU A 847 7.16 21.73 8.95
CA LEU A 847 6.36 21.85 10.17
C LEU A 847 6.75 23.13 10.91
N ASN A 848 6.03 23.40 12.02
CA ASN A 848 6.36 24.45 12.99
C ASN A 848 6.49 25.85 12.37
N PHE A 849 5.55 26.21 11.50
CA PHE A 849 5.51 27.55 10.90
C PHE A 849 5.34 28.62 11.97
N GLN A 850 6.32 29.52 12.07
CA GLN A 850 6.34 30.64 12.99
C GLN A 850 6.55 31.94 12.22
N ILE A 851 5.72 32.94 12.49
CA ILE A 851 5.86 34.27 11.90
C ILE A 851 6.65 35.12 12.88
N VAL A 852 7.75 35.71 12.42
CA VAL A 852 8.57 36.65 13.17
C VAL A 852 8.56 38.00 12.48
N GLN A 853 8.59 39.07 13.28
CA GLN A 853 8.70 40.43 12.78
C GLN A 853 10.15 40.91 12.95
N ASP A 854 10.67 41.59 11.94
CA ASP A 854 12.00 42.15 12.00
C ASP A 854 12.06 43.39 12.89
N ASN A 855 13.22 43.61 13.51
CA ASN A 855 13.49 44.76 14.37
C ASN A 855 14.25 45.86 13.61
N GLU A 856 14.56 46.98 14.27
CA GLU A 856 15.28 48.11 13.65
C GLU A 856 16.62 47.70 13.02
N SER A 857 17.29 46.68 13.59
CA SER A 857 18.55 46.13 13.06
C SER A 857 18.40 45.25 11.82
N ARG A 858 17.18 44.93 11.38
CA ARG A 858 16.86 44.13 10.18
C ARG A 858 17.58 42.78 10.12
N GLN A 859 17.65 42.09 11.26
CA GLN A 859 18.48 40.91 11.44
C GLN A 859 17.94 39.74 10.62
N TYR A 860 16.62 39.54 10.61
CA TYR A 860 15.97 38.48 9.85
C TYR A 860 16.05 38.72 8.34
N ALA A 861 15.94 39.97 7.89
CA ALA A 861 16.14 40.35 6.50
C ALA A 861 17.54 39.98 5.99
N ARG A 862 18.57 40.34 6.76
CA ARG A 862 19.97 40.01 6.42
C ARG A 862 20.21 38.51 6.43
N LEU A 863 19.66 37.79 7.41
CA LEU A 863 19.77 36.33 7.48
C LEU A 863 19.09 35.65 6.28
N ASN A 864 17.86 36.04 5.95
CA ASN A 864 17.12 35.52 4.80
C ASN A 864 17.90 35.75 3.48
N HIS A 865 18.46 36.95 3.30
CA HIS A 865 19.28 37.27 2.13
C HIS A 865 20.56 36.43 2.07
N THR A 866 21.24 36.25 3.21
CA THR A 866 22.51 35.50 3.28
C THR A 866 22.29 34.01 3.02
N LEU A 867 21.22 33.43 3.58
CA LEU A 867 20.88 32.02 3.38
C LEU A 867 20.34 31.75 1.98
N ASN A 868 19.67 32.74 1.35
CA ASN A 868 19.14 32.67 -0.01
C ASN A 868 18.44 31.32 -0.30
N GLY A 869 17.53 30.94 0.58
CA GLY A 869 16.79 29.69 0.44
C GLY A 869 17.38 28.47 1.16
N LYS A 870 18.65 28.49 1.55
CA LYS A 870 19.32 27.36 2.22
C LYS A 870 18.80 27.18 3.65
N GLY A 871 18.67 25.91 4.08
CA GLY A 871 18.35 25.55 5.45
C GLY A 871 19.59 25.54 6.34
N VAL A 872 19.39 25.76 7.64
CA VAL A 872 20.42 25.72 8.69
C VAL A 872 19.95 24.83 9.83
N PRO A 873 20.84 24.19 10.60
CA PRO A 873 20.42 23.37 11.74
C PRO A 873 19.64 24.13 12.80
N ASN A 874 19.93 25.42 12.98
CA ASN A 874 19.27 26.28 13.96
C ASN A 874 19.30 27.75 13.51
N ILE A 875 18.13 28.38 13.39
CA ILE A 875 18.01 29.79 12.95
C ILE A 875 18.52 30.76 14.01
N ARG A 876 18.35 30.47 15.31
CA ARG A 876 18.82 31.36 16.39
C ARG A 876 20.34 31.43 16.40
N GLU A 877 21.00 30.28 16.29
CA GLU A 877 22.45 30.20 16.22
C GLU A 877 22.98 30.89 14.95
N ALA A 878 22.34 30.67 13.79
CA ALA A 878 22.72 31.34 12.54
C ALA A 878 22.53 32.88 12.61
N LEU A 879 21.50 33.35 13.31
CA LEU A 879 21.29 34.78 13.56
C LEU A 879 22.40 35.34 14.45
N GLN A 880 22.79 34.61 15.50
CA GLN A 880 23.85 34.98 16.41
C GLN A 880 25.22 35.04 15.70
N GLU A 881 25.53 34.07 14.83
CA GLU A 881 26.72 34.13 13.97
C GLU A 881 26.72 35.36 13.07
N LEU A 882 25.59 35.68 12.44
CA LEU A 882 25.48 36.86 11.58
C LEU A 882 25.73 38.16 12.34
N LEU A 883 25.26 38.24 13.60
CA LEU A 883 25.48 39.39 14.47
C LEU A 883 26.93 39.49 14.96
N LEU A 884 27.57 38.35 15.22
CA LEU A 884 28.95 38.26 15.72
C LEU A 884 29.99 38.23 14.60
N GLU A 885 29.56 38.25 13.33
CA GLU A 885 30.46 38.28 12.17
C GLU A 885 31.51 39.40 12.23
N PRO A 886 31.23 40.63 12.73
CA PRO A 886 32.26 41.65 12.95
C PRO A 886 33.39 41.21 13.89
N VAL A 887 33.11 40.31 14.85
CA VAL A 887 34.11 39.73 15.78
C VAL A 887 34.71 38.45 15.20
N HIS A 888 33.90 37.60 14.56
CA HIS A 888 34.37 36.34 13.97
C HIS A 888 35.31 36.55 12.79
N ALA A 889 35.10 37.59 11.97
CA ALA A 889 35.96 37.90 10.83
C ALA A 889 37.42 38.17 11.24
N PRO A 890 37.74 39.12 12.15
CA PRO A 890 39.12 39.31 12.62
C PRO A 890 39.62 38.10 13.41
N LEU A 891 38.78 37.39 14.18
CA LEU A 891 39.20 36.16 14.85
C LEU A 891 39.65 35.08 13.86
N ARG A 892 38.95 34.89 12.73
CA ARG A 892 39.33 33.91 11.69
C ARG A 892 40.66 34.24 11.01
N MET A 893 41.10 35.49 11.07
CA MET A 893 42.44 35.88 10.60
C MET A 893 43.57 35.35 11.50
N LEU A 894 43.25 34.98 12.75
CA LEU A 894 44.13 34.36 13.74
C LEU A 894 43.86 32.85 13.91
N ILE A 895 42.59 32.45 13.81
CA ILE A 895 42.09 31.08 14.03
C ILE A 895 41.43 30.56 12.76
N SER A 896 42.23 29.94 11.90
CA SER A 896 41.79 29.21 10.71
C SER A 896 42.88 28.21 10.32
N ALA A 897 42.55 27.20 9.50
CA ALA A 897 43.57 26.25 9.02
C ALA A 897 44.77 26.97 8.35
N PRO A 898 44.58 27.95 7.44
CA PRO A 898 45.71 28.69 6.86
C PRO A 898 46.50 29.52 7.88
N ALA A 899 45.84 30.10 8.89
CA ALA A 899 46.53 30.87 9.93
C ALA A 899 47.38 29.96 10.81
N PHE A 900 46.86 28.79 11.19
CA PHE A 900 47.60 27.81 11.98
C PHE A 900 48.78 27.23 11.19
N GLU A 901 48.60 26.86 9.92
CA GLU A 901 49.70 26.42 9.05
C GLU A 901 50.79 27.49 8.90
N TRP A 902 50.39 28.76 8.70
CA TRP A 902 51.32 29.89 8.62
C TRP A 902 52.15 30.06 9.89
N LEU A 903 51.51 30.00 11.07
CA LEU A 903 52.20 30.08 12.35
C LEU A 903 53.11 28.88 12.59
N LEU A 904 52.69 27.67 12.19
CA LEU A 904 53.52 26.46 12.30
C LEU A 904 54.77 26.52 11.42
N GLN A 905 54.69 27.16 10.25
CA GLN A 905 55.84 27.40 9.37
C GLN A 905 56.80 28.46 9.93
N ALA A 906 56.34 29.35 10.81
CA ALA A 906 57.15 30.38 11.44
C ALA A 906 57.97 29.88 12.64
N ARG A 907 57.82 28.61 13.05
CA ARG A 907 58.53 27.99 14.17
C ARG A 907 60.04 28.01 13.93
N GLN A 908 60.79 28.31 14.98
CA GLN A 908 62.25 28.33 14.98
C GLN A 908 62.78 27.16 15.80
N THR A 909 63.47 26.23 15.14
CA THR A 909 64.09 25.06 15.78
C THR A 909 65.55 25.29 16.15
N GLU A 910 66.21 26.26 15.52
CA GLU A 910 67.65 26.51 15.66
C GLU A 910 67.99 27.85 16.36
N THR A 911 67.07 28.83 16.35
CA THR A 911 67.29 30.16 16.92
C THR A 911 66.22 30.53 17.92
N ARG A 912 66.63 31.17 19.02
CA ARG A 912 65.72 31.71 20.06
C ARG A 912 65.10 33.07 19.66
N ILE A 913 65.27 33.49 18.41
CA ILE A 913 64.75 34.77 17.90
C ILE A 913 63.56 34.47 16.99
N ALA A 914 62.38 34.90 17.39
CA ALA A 914 61.18 34.80 16.57
C ALA A 914 61.22 35.76 15.36
N ASP A 915 60.50 35.41 14.29
CA ASP A 915 60.35 36.31 13.14
C ASP A 915 59.47 37.51 13.52
N GLN A 916 60.12 38.66 13.71
CA GLN A 916 59.49 39.94 14.04
C GLN A 916 58.36 40.33 13.08
N ARG A 917 58.38 39.87 11.82
CA ARG A 917 57.30 40.13 10.85
C ARG A 917 56.02 39.37 11.22
N VAL A 918 56.15 38.14 11.71
CA VAL A 918 55.02 37.31 12.14
C VAL A 918 54.42 37.91 13.41
N SER A 919 55.24 38.29 14.38
CA SER A 919 54.77 38.98 15.61
C SER A 919 54.03 40.28 15.30
N GLN A 920 54.55 41.12 14.40
CA GLN A 920 53.86 42.36 14.00
C GLN A 920 52.51 42.11 13.30
N GLN A 921 52.43 41.10 12.44
CA GLN A 921 51.17 40.74 11.77
C GLN A 921 50.13 40.18 12.75
N VAL A 922 50.55 39.35 13.70
CA VAL A 922 49.67 38.84 14.77
C VAL A 922 49.22 39.97 15.68
N LYS A 923 50.13 40.87 16.08
CA LYS A 923 49.79 42.06 16.88
C LYS A 923 48.69 42.87 16.22
N GLN A 924 48.83 43.17 14.93
CA GLN A 924 47.82 43.93 14.20
C GLN A 924 46.48 43.19 14.14
N LYS A 925 46.48 41.89 13.81
CA LYS A 925 45.25 41.08 13.75
C LYS A 925 44.57 40.96 15.12
N MET A 926 45.34 40.89 16.19
CA MET A 926 44.83 40.87 17.57
C MET A 926 44.20 42.22 17.95
N LEU A 927 44.83 43.34 17.58
CA LEU A 927 44.25 44.68 17.77
C LEU A 927 42.94 44.83 16.98
N ASP A 928 42.88 44.33 15.74
CA ASP A 928 41.65 44.36 14.94
C ASP A 928 40.53 43.53 15.59
N LEU A 929 40.85 42.38 16.19
CA LEU A 929 39.91 41.58 16.98
C LEU A 929 39.44 42.34 18.23
N LEU A 930 40.36 42.87 19.04
CA LEU A 930 40.02 43.57 20.29
C LEU A 930 39.17 44.82 20.03
N ARG A 931 39.42 45.55 18.94
CA ARG A 931 38.55 46.66 18.51
C ARG A 931 37.15 46.20 18.15
N ALA A 932 37.03 45.10 17.38
CA ALA A 932 35.72 44.55 17.04
C ALA A 932 34.93 44.08 18.27
N ILE A 933 35.61 43.47 19.25
CA ILE A 933 35.02 43.08 20.55
C ILE A 933 34.53 44.33 21.30
N GLN A 934 35.36 45.37 21.39
CA GLN A 934 35.00 46.62 22.06
C GLN A 934 33.79 47.32 21.40
N GLU A 935 33.79 47.43 20.08
CA GLU A 935 32.68 48.03 19.32
C GLU A 935 31.37 47.27 19.55
N THR A 936 31.44 45.96 19.79
CA THR A 936 30.27 45.12 20.07
C THR A 936 29.74 45.31 21.50
N GLU A 937 30.63 45.51 22.50
CA GLU A 937 30.26 45.77 23.91
C GLU A 937 29.83 47.24 24.18
N SER A 938 29.94 48.14 23.20
CA SER A 938 29.52 49.54 23.30
C SER A 938 30.22 50.35 24.42
N ASP A 939 31.51 50.07 24.67
CA ASP A 939 32.31 50.70 25.75
C ASP A 939 33.32 51.76 25.23
N GLU A 940 33.82 52.65 26.10
CA GLU A 940 34.78 53.72 25.73
C GLU A 940 36.13 53.14 25.25
N ALA A 941 36.82 53.81 24.31
CA ALA A 941 38.05 53.31 23.69
C ALA A 941 39.22 53.18 24.69
N HIS A 942 39.71 51.96 24.91
CA HIS A 942 40.84 51.64 25.82
C HIS A 942 42.07 51.19 25.02
N GLU A 943 42.58 52.04 24.13
CA GLU A 943 43.66 51.68 23.19
C GLU A 943 44.95 51.21 23.92
N GLU A 944 45.28 51.79 25.07
CA GLU A 944 46.44 51.35 25.89
C GLU A 944 46.27 49.90 26.36
N LYS A 945 45.09 49.54 26.86
CA LYS A 945 44.76 48.19 27.34
C LYS A 945 44.77 47.17 26.20
N MET A 946 44.30 47.56 25.00
CA MET A 946 44.38 46.69 23.82
C MET A 946 45.82 46.42 23.40
N GLN A 947 46.69 47.44 23.47
CA GLN A 947 48.12 47.28 23.17
C GLN A 947 48.77 46.32 24.17
N GLU A 948 48.50 46.47 25.46
CA GLU A 948 49.02 45.56 26.50
C GLU A 948 48.60 44.11 26.25
N ILE A 949 47.32 43.86 25.96
CA ILE A 949 46.81 42.50 25.67
C ILE A 949 47.47 41.93 24.40
N ALA A 950 47.57 42.73 23.34
CA ALA A 950 48.19 42.28 22.09
C ALA A 950 49.69 42.00 22.24
N GLU A 951 50.40 42.79 23.03
CA GLU A 951 51.82 42.58 23.35
C GLU A 951 52.03 41.32 24.17
N GLU A 952 51.18 41.08 25.17
CA GLU A 952 51.21 39.85 25.96
C GLU A 952 50.97 38.60 25.10
N VAL A 953 49.98 38.64 24.20
CA VAL A 953 49.71 37.54 23.25
C VAL A 953 50.90 37.32 22.31
N CYS A 954 51.54 38.38 21.82
CA CYS A 954 52.74 38.28 20.99
C CYS A 954 53.92 37.66 21.76
N ALA A 955 54.18 38.07 23.00
CA ALA A 955 55.25 37.48 23.81
C ALA A 955 55.05 35.97 24.03
N LYS A 956 53.80 35.55 24.31
CA LYS A 956 53.44 34.12 24.43
C LYS A 956 53.54 33.37 23.11
N LEU A 957 53.19 34.01 21.98
CA LEU A 957 53.39 33.42 20.66
C LEU A 957 54.88 33.21 20.36
N GLU A 958 55.72 34.21 20.63
CA GLU A 958 57.17 34.11 20.40
C GLU A 958 57.80 32.99 21.25
N ALA A 959 57.37 32.85 22.50
CA ALA A 959 57.74 31.74 23.36
C ALA A 959 57.33 30.38 22.76
N LEU A 960 56.10 30.23 22.24
CA LEU A 960 55.63 29.02 21.58
C LEU A 960 56.42 28.70 20.30
N LEU A 961 56.69 29.70 19.45
CA LEU A 961 57.37 29.52 18.17
C LEU A 961 58.87 29.21 18.32
N THR A 962 59.50 29.68 19.39
CA THR A 962 60.94 29.45 19.67
C THR A 962 61.20 28.35 20.70
N LEU A 963 60.14 27.70 21.20
CA LEU A 963 60.23 26.70 22.26
C LEU A 963 61.21 25.56 21.93
N ALA A 964 61.19 25.05 20.70
CA ALA A 964 62.11 24.01 20.26
C ALA A 964 63.58 24.48 20.31
N ALA A 965 63.85 25.72 19.86
CA ALA A 965 65.18 26.33 19.93
C ALA A 965 65.61 26.68 21.37
N PHE A 966 64.67 26.96 22.28
CA PHE A 966 64.97 27.14 23.70
C PHE A 966 65.65 25.90 24.28
N TRP A 967 65.21 24.70 23.89
CA TRP A 967 65.74 23.42 24.34
C TRP A 967 66.84 22.82 23.44
N ALA A 968 67.30 23.55 22.40
CA ALA A 968 68.25 23.05 21.40
C ALA A 968 69.76 23.21 21.76
N GLU A 969 70.11 23.74 22.94
CA GLU A 969 71.52 23.99 23.31
C GLU A 969 72.32 22.71 23.71
N ASP A 970 73.54 22.64 23.16
CA ASP A 970 74.68 21.71 23.35
C ASP A 970 74.49 20.50 24.30
N ASP A 971 74.25 19.32 23.70
CA ASP A 971 74.11 17.99 24.32
C ASP A 971 75.27 17.59 25.27
N SER A 972 76.38 18.34 25.26
CA SER A 972 77.56 18.09 26.10
C SER A 972 77.44 18.59 27.55
N ARG A 973 76.39 19.37 27.90
CA ARG A 973 76.19 19.95 29.25
C ARG A 973 74.80 19.74 29.86
N THR A 974 73.90 19.05 29.18
CA THR A 974 72.52 18.77 29.66
C THR A 974 72.48 17.63 30.67
N SER A 975 71.79 17.84 31.80
CA SER A 975 71.55 16.75 32.75
C SER A 975 70.56 15.72 32.17
N PRO A 976 70.56 14.45 32.63
CA PRO A 976 69.56 13.47 32.22
C PRO A 976 68.11 13.94 32.46
N ALA A 977 67.87 14.66 33.56
CA ALA A 977 66.56 15.22 33.90
C ALA A 977 66.12 16.34 32.93
N ASP A 978 67.05 17.20 32.48
CA ASP A 978 66.76 18.20 31.43
C ASP A 978 66.38 17.54 30.10
N LYS A 979 66.98 16.38 29.80
CA LYS A 979 66.68 15.63 28.58
C LYS A 979 65.29 15.00 28.64
N GLU A 980 64.93 14.38 29.76
CA GLU A 980 63.58 13.82 29.98
C GLU A 980 62.49 14.90 29.94
N LEU A 981 62.73 16.06 30.56
CA LEU A 981 61.85 17.23 30.48
C LEU A 981 61.68 17.73 29.04
N ARG A 982 62.79 17.90 28.32
CA ARG A 982 62.78 18.28 26.91
C ARG A 982 61.95 17.29 26.10
N ASP A 983 62.19 16.00 26.26
CA ASP A 983 61.48 14.96 25.52
C ASP A 983 59.98 14.95 25.89
N TYR A 984 59.61 15.15 27.16
CA TYR A 984 58.22 15.23 27.61
C TYR A 984 57.45 16.40 26.97
N LEU A 985 58.05 17.59 26.92
CA LEU A 985 57.41 18.76 26.31
C LEU A 985 57.43 18.68 24.77
N LEU A 986 58.55 18.29 24.17
CA LEU A 986 58.72 18.37 22.72
C LEU A 986 58.16 17.17 21.96
N THR A 987 58.08 15.96 22.53
CA THR A 987 57.60 14.77 21.79
C THR A 987 56.18 14.96 21.25
N ARG A 988 55.28 15.51 22.07
CA ARG A 988 53.88 15.81 21.66
C ARG A 988 53.79 17.01 20.70
N LEU A 989 54.75 17.94 20.74
CA LEU A 989 54.82 19.07 19.79
C LEU A 989 55.45 18.69 18.45
N ALA A 990 56.40 17.76 18.45
CA ALA A 990 57.18 17.30 17.30
C ALA A 990 56.43 16.31 16.41
N ALA A 991 55.35 15.71 16.91
CA ALA A 991 54.43 14.89 16.12
C ALA A 991 53.62 15.71 15.09
N ASP A 992 53.75 17.04 15.09
CA ASP A 992 52.99 17.99 14.24
C ASP A 992 51.48 17.72 14.25
N GLU A 993 50.97 17.17 15.35
CA GLU A 993 49.57 16.83 15.50
C GLU A 993 48.73 18.12 15.47
N PRO A 994 47.85 18.30 14.47
CA PRO A 994 47.10 19.54 14.30
C PRO A 994 46.20 19.88 15.50
N VAL A 995 45.78 18.87 16.26
CA VAL A 995 44.98 19.03 17.48
C VAL A 995 45.77 19.70 18.61
N VAL A 996 47.05 19.36 18.79
CA VAL A 996 47.89 19.91 19.87
C VAL A 996 48.15 21.39 19.63
N TRP A 997 48.64 21.72 18.44
CA TRP A 997 48.92 23.10 18.03
C TRP A 997 47.65 23.95 17.92
N GLY A 998 46.56 23.41 17.38
CA GLY A 998 45.29 24.11 17.32
C GLY A 998 44.68 24.37 18.71
N THR A 999 44.94 23.49 19.69
CA THR A 999 44.54 23.72 21.10
C THR A 999 45.35 24.86 21.72
N LEU A 1000 46.68 24.85 21.57
CA LEU A 1000 47.56 25.88 22.12
C LEU A 1000 47.30 27.27 21.51
N LEU A 1001 47.18 27.34 20.19
CA LEU A 1001 46.88 28.60 19.48
C LEU A 1001 45.44 29.06 19.74
N GLY A 1002 44.48 28.13 19.85
CA GLY A 1002 43.11 28.45 20.23
C GLY A 1002 43.03 29.06 21.62
N TRP A 1003 43.76 28.52 22.60
CA TRP A 1003 43.91 29.11 23.94
C TRP A 1003 44.61 30.47 23.88
N LEU A 1004 45.75 30.57 23.18
CA LEU A 1004 46.55 31.78 23.08
C LEU A 1004 45.73 33.00 22.64
N PHE A 1005 44.90 32.85 21.61
CA PHE A 1005 44.12 33.97 21.07
C PHE A 1005 42.81 34.25 21.82
N THR A 1006 42.41 33.41 22.78
CA THR A 1006 41.12 33.55 23.49
C THR A 1006 41.22 33.76 25.00
N HIS A 1007 42.29 33.33 25.67
CA HIS A 1007 42.38 33.32 27.13
C HIS A 1007 42.39 34.70 27.80
N ASN A 1008 42.85 35.73 27.09
CA ASN A 1008 42.98 37.09 27.62
C ASN A 1008 41.90 38.07 27.14
N LEU A 1009 40.91 37.64 26.36
CA LEU A 1009 39.94 38.56 25.74
C LEU A 1009 39.16 39.37 26.77
N GLY A 1010 38.74 38.73 27.87
CA GLY A 1010 38.02 39.38 28.96
C GLY A 1010 38.81 40.47 29.69
N LYS A 1011 40.15 40.51 29.53
CA LYS A 1011 40.97 41.59 30.11
C LYS A 1011 40.55 42.94 29.55
N LEU A 1012 39.92 42.98 28.37
CA LEU A 1012 39.41 44.21 27.77
C LEU A 1012 38.40 44.91 28.69
N VAL A 1013 37.53 44.15 29.37
CA VAL A 1013 36.47 44.67 30.23
C VAL A 1013 36.96 44.80 31.68
N GLU A 1014 37.45 43.71 32.27
CA GLU A 1014 37.82 43.66 33.70
C GLU A 1014 39.21 43.05 33.89
N SER A 1015 40.02 43.60 34.80
CA SER A 1015 41.42 43.18 34.95
C SER A 1015 41.65 42.06 35.97
N GLU A 1016 40.79 41.91 36.98
CA GLU A 1016 41.00 40.94 38.08
C GLU A 1016 40.26 39.60 37.87
N GLU A 1017 39.07 39.58 37.26
CA GLU A 1017 38.26 38.36 37.02
C GLU A 1017 38.02 38.02 35.53
N TYR A 1018 38.94 38.44 34.66
CA TYR A 1018 38.81 38.32 33.20
C TYR A 1018 38.63 36.91 32.64
N ALA A 1019 39.11 35.89 33.34
CA ALA A 1019 39.07 34.51 32.89
C ALA A 1019 37.63 33.96 32.79
N ALA A 1020 36.76 34.37 33.73
CA ALA A 1020 35.35 33.98 33.70
C ALA A 1020 34.65 34.60 32.48
N ILE A 1021 34.94 35.87 32.19
CA ILE A 1021 34.42 36.60 31.02
C ILE A 1021 34.89 35.95 29.72
N SER A 1022 36.20 35.69 29.60
CA SER A 1022 36.79 35.05 28.41
C SER A 1022 36.20 33.65 28.16
N ARG A 1023 35.94 32.89 29.22
CA ARG A 1023 35.29 31.58 29.15
C ARG A 1023 33.81 31.70 28.76
N SER A 1024 33.10 32.73 29.26
CA SER A 1024 31.71 33.01 28.86
C SER A 1024 31.64 33.33 27.37
N TRP A 1025 32.49 34.26 26.90
CA TRP A 1025 32.56 34.65 25.49
C TRP A 1025 32.89 33.49 24.55
N LEU A 1026 33.71 32.50 24.96
CA LEU A 1026 33.90 31.31 24.13
C LEU A 1026 32.59 30.64 23.72
N ALA A 1027 31.61 30.57 24.63
CA ALA A 1027 30.31 29.96 24.39
C ALA A 1027 29.28 30.99 23.89
N ASP A 1028 29.10 32.10 24.60
CA ASP A 1028 28.10 33.13 24.32
C ASP A 1028 28.37 33.85 22.99
N TRP A 1029 29.63 33.92 22.55
CA TRP A 1029 30.01 34.52 21.29
C TRP A 1029 30.41 33.47 20.24
N LEU A 1030 30.13 32.19 20.48
CA LEU A 1030 30.39 31.08 19.54
C LEU A 1030 31.84 31.02 19.02
N LEU A 1031 32.81 31.49 19.81
CA LEU A 1031 34.23 31.49 19.41
C LEU A 1031 34.78 30.05 19.39
N ASP A 1032 34.24 29.19 20.26
CA ASP A 1032 34.54 27.76 20.25
C ASP A 1032 34.19 27.09 18.91
N LYS A 1033 33.13 27.54 18.23
CA LYS A 1033 32.76 27.08 16.89
C LYS A 1033 33.76 27.50 15.82
N VAL A 1034 34.34 28.70 15.92
CA VAL A 1034 35.42 29.16 15.02
C VAL A 1034 36.66 28.27 15.18
N ILE A 1035 37.03 27.95 16.43
CA ILE A 1035 38.14 27.03 16.74
C ILE A 1035 37.84 25.62 16.22
N ALA A 1036 36.63 25.11 16.48
CA ALA A 1036 36.19 23.79 16.02
C ALA A 1036 36.22 23.68 14.48
N ARG A 1037 35.86 24.77 13.78
CA ARG A 1037 35.95 24.83 12.33
C ARG A 1037 37.38 24.80 11.84
N ALA A 1038 38.28 25.59 12.44
CA ALA A 1038 39.70 25.59 12.07
C ALA A 1038 40.35 24.21 12.27
N LEU A 1039 40.05 23.52 13.39
CA LEU A 1039 40.54 22.17 13.67
C LEU A 1039 40.03 21.15 12.65
N ARG A 1040 38.74 21.22 12.27
CA ARG A 1040 38.16 20.33 11.25
C ARG A 1040 38.74 20.60 9.85
N GLU A 1041 38.99 21.86 9.51
CA GLU A 1041 39.65 22.23 8.25
C GLU A 1041 41.10 21.72 8.18
N LEU A 1042 41.77 21.54 9.33
CA LEU A 1042 43.08 20.87 9.46
C LEU A 1042 43.00 19.33 9.49
N GLY A 1043 41.80 18.75 9.32
CA GLY A 1043 41.61 17.30 9.30
C GLY A 1043 41.49 16.62 10.67
N VAL A 1044 41.26 17.38 11.75
CA VAL A 1044 41.06 16.81 13.10
C VAL A 1044 39.65 16.21 13.21
N ALA A 1045 39.55 14.98 13.71
CA ALA A 1045 38.28 14.28 13.94
C ALA A 1045 37.44 14.93 15.06
N GLU A 1046 36.16 14.56 15.15
CA GLU A 1046 35.18 15.22 16.04
C GLU A 1046 35.50 15.05 17.54
N GLU A 1047 35.81 13.83 18.00
CA GLU A 1047 36.14 13.57 19.41
C GLU A 1047 37.40 14.32 19.87
N PRO A 1048 38.54 14.28 19.14
CA PRO A 1048 39.70 15.13 19.46
C PRO A 1048 39.38 16.63 19.43
N THR A 1049 38.51 17.09 18.52
CA THR A 1049 38.06 18.49 18.48
C THR A 1049 37.29 18.85 19.76
N ARG A 1050 36.38 17.99 20.22
CA ARG A 1050 35.64 18.21 21.47
C ARG A 1050 36.58 18.27 22.67
N HIS A 1051 37.56 17.38 22.74
CA HIS A 1051 38.56 17.36 23.79
C HIS A 1051 39.47 18.59 23.77
N ALA A 1052 39.88 19.07 22.59
CA ALA A 1052 40.62 20.31 22.41
C ALA A 1052 39.85 21.52 22.95
N LEU A 1053 38.56 21.67 22.59
CA LEU A 1053 37.72 22.76 23.09
C LEU A 1053 37.52 22.69 24.61
N ALA A 1054 37.34 21.49 25.16
CA ALA A 1054 37.26 21.30 26.61
C ALA A 1054 38.57 21.70 27.30
N THR A 1055 39.72 21.38 26.70
CA THR A 1055 41.06 21.77 27.18
C THR A 1055 41.22 23.29 27.16
N ILE A 1056 40.90 23.97 26.06
CA ILE A 1056 40.94 25.43 25.96
C ILE A 1056 40.07 26.04 27.06
N LYS A 1057 38.80 25.63 27.15
CA LYS A 1057 37.86 26.11 28.17
C LYS A 1057 38.42 25.89 29.57
N LEU A 1058 39.05 24.75 29.85
CA LEU A 1058 39.64 24.43 31.14
C LEU A 1058 40.73 25.45 31.53
N PHE A 1059 41.66 25.72 30.60
CA PHE A 1059 42.86 26.50 30.88
C PHE A 1059 42.76 28.02 30.62
N ILE A 1060 41.63 28.56 30.16
CA ILE A 1060 41.43 30.03 30.11
C ILE A 1060 41.55 30.68 31.50
N GLY A 1061 41.13 29.96 32.55
CA GLY A 1061 41.25 30.42 33.95
C GLY A 1061 42.44 29.87 34.70
N HIS A 1062 43.44 29.35 33.96
CA HIS A 1062 44.64 28.77 34.56
C HIS A 1062 45.37 29.82 35.42
N ARG A 1063 45.43 29.59 36.72
CA ARG A 1063 46.25 30.41 37.63
C ARG A 1063 47.65 29.85 37.63
N ARG A 1064 48.64 30.74 37.50
CA ARG A 1064 50.06 30.37 37.66
C ARG A 1064 50.25 29.62 38.96
N TRP A 1065 50.70 28.37 38.85
CA TRP A 1065 50.87 27.46 39.99
C TRP A 1065 52.35 27.28 40.35
N LEU A 1066 53.25 27.57 39.41
CA LEU A 1066 54.65 27.82 39.68
C LEU A 1066 54.79 29.31 40.06
N GLY A 1067 54.70 29.58 41.36
CA GLY A 1067 54.91 30.93 41.88
C GLY A 1067 56.34 31.39 41.58
N GLY A 1068 56.51 32.67 41.27
CA GLY A 1068 57.82 33.22 40.91
C GLY A 1068 58.92 32.92 41.94
N ALA A 1069 60.17 33.01 41.49
CA ALA A 1069 61.44 32.66 42.13
C ALA A 1069 61.59 32.78 43.67
N GLU A 1070 60.75 33.53 44.40
CA GLU A 1070 60.73 33.59 45.86
C GLU A 1070 59.93 32.45 46.54
N SER A 1071 59.22 31.61 45.77
CA SER A 1071 58.33 30.55 46.29
C SER A 1071 58.67 29.12 45.87
N LEU A 1072 59.85 28.91 45.26
CA LEU A 1072 60.38 27.58 44.89
C LEU A 1072 60.41 26.66 46.13
N GLY A 1073 59.42 25.77 46.26
CA GLY A 1073 59.25 24.81 47.36
C GLY A 1073 57.89 24.82 48.08
N ALA A 1074 56.93 25.68 47.71
CA ALA A 1074 55.66 25.82 48.44
C ALA A 1074 54.50 24.94 47.94
N VAL A 1075 54.53 24.42 46.71
CA VAL A 1075 53.44 23.62 46.12
C VAL A 1075 53.89 22.17 45.96
N THR A 1076 53.18 21.24 46.61
CA THR A 1076 53.45 19.79 46.46
C THR A 1076 52.58 19.16 45.37
N ALA A 1077 52.96 17.97 44.89
CA ALA A 1077 52.12 17.19 43.98
C ALA A 1077 50.71 16.91 44.56
N LEU A 1078 50.63 16.71 45.88
CA LEU A 1078 49.36 16.51 46.57
C LEU A 1078 48.49 17.77 46.54
N ASP A 1079 49.06 18.93 46.82
CA ASP A 1079 48.35 20.21 46.80
C ASP A 1079 47.82 20.53 45.40
N LEU A 1080 48.64 20.30 44.36
CA LEU A 1080 48.26 20.50 42.97
C LEU A 1080 47.10 19.59 42.57
N LEU A 1081 47.19 18.30 42.89
CA LEU A 1081 46.15 17.31 42.57
C LEU A 1081 44.86 17.60 43.34
N GLN A 1082 44.93 17.91 44.63
CA GLN A 1082 43.75 18.22 45.45
C GLN A 1082 43.06 19.50 44.97
N THR A 1083 43.83 20.53 44.64
CA THR A 1083 43.30 21.79 44.11
C THR A 1083 42.59 21.55 42.78
N ALA A 1084 43.22 20.81 41.86
CA ALA A 1084 42.63 20.46 40.58
C ALA A 1084 41.34 19.64 40.75
N LEU A 1085 41.35 18.63 41.63
CA LEU A 1085 40.17 17.79 41.89
C LEU A 1085 39.04 18.53 42.64
N CYS A 1086 39.29 19.65 43.29
CA CYS A 1086 38.22 20.48 43.87
C CYS A 1086 37.38 21.18 42.80
N GLU A 1087 37.89 21.29 41.56
CA GLU A 1087 37.18 21.92 40.46
C GLU A 1087 36.32 20.90 39.69
N PRO A 1088 34.99 21.08 39.62
CA PRO A 1088 34.11 20.19 38.88
C PRO A 1088 34.46 20.06 37.39
N ALA A 1089 34.99 21.13 36.80
CA ALA A 1089 35.42 21.14 35.39
C ALA A 1089 36.59 20.19 35.13
N VAL A 1090 37.55 20.10 36.05
CA VAL A 1090 38.67 19.15 35.98
C VAL A 1090 38.16 17.72 36.18
N GLN A 1091 37.28 17.47 37.15
CA GLN A 1091 36.71 16.12 37.35
C GLN A 1091 35.97 15.62 36.10
N ALA A 1092 35.19 16.50 35.45
CA ALA A 1092 34.50 16.19 34.21
C ALA A 1092 35.49 15.92 33.06
N TYR A 1093 36.55 16.74 32.93
CA TYR A 1093 37.60 16.56 31.94
C TYR A 1093 38.33 15.21 32.09
N LEU A 1094 38.63 14.83 33.33
CA LEU A 1094 39.26 13.55 33.68
C LEU A 1094 38.33 12.34 33.55
N GLY A 1095 37.05 12.55 33.19
CA GLY A 1095 36.08 11.46 33.05
C GLY A 1095 35.80 10.73 34.36
N VAL A 1096 35.79 11.45 35.50
CA VAL A 1096 35.58 10.84 36.82
C VAL A 1096 34.18 10.24 36.90
N ASN A 1097 34.09 8.92 36.99
CA ASN A 1097 32.81 8.18 36.98
C ASN A 1097 32.75 7.15 38.11
N ARG A 1098 31.54 6.93 38.64
CA ARG A 1098 31.29 5.91 39.67
C ARG A 1098 30.80 4.63 39.03
N TYR A 1099 31.55 3.55 39.21
CA TYR A 1099 31.17 2.19 38.80
C TYR A 1099 31.37 1.24 39.97
N GLU A 1100 30.32 0.48 40.32
CA GLU A 1100 30.30 -0.44 41.48
C GLU A 1100 30.75 0.20 42.81
N GLY A 1101 30.40 1.48 43.02
CA GLY A 1101 30.75 2.21 44.24
C GLY A 1101 32.17 2.79 44.27
N VAL A 1102 33.01 2.52 43.27
CA VAL A 1102 34.39 3.04 43.14
C VAL A 1102 34.43 4.20 42.15
N LEU A 1103 35.23 5.23 42.43
CA LEU A 1103 35.48 6.36 41.53
C LEU A 1103 36.71 6.08 40.66
N TRP A 1104 36.50 6.07 39.36
CA TRP A 1104 37.52 5.86 38.32
C TRP A 1104 37.76 7.16 37.56
N PHE A 1105 38.98 7.35 37.04
CA PHE A 1105 39.32 8.43 36.11
C PHE A 1105 39.93 7.86 34.83
N ASN A 1106 39.90 8.62 33.74
CA ASN A 1106 40.48 8.22 32.45
C ASN A 1106 41.99 8.53 32.41
N GLN A 1107 42.80 7.54 32.04
CA GLN A 1107 44.26 7.65 31.99
C GLN A 1107 44.71 8.71 30.99
N GLU A 1108 44.26 8.62 29.74
CA GLU A 1108 44.73 9.48 28.66
C GLU A 1108 44.40 10.95 28.94
N ALA A 1109 43.19 11.23 29.45
CA ALA A 1109 42.78 12.57 29.86
C ALA A 1109 43.61 13.12 31.02
N PHE A 1110 44.05 12.28 31.96
CA PHE A 1110 44.92 12.70 33.06
C PHE A 1110 46.32 13.06 32.58
N GLU A 1111 46.93 12.21 31.74
CA GLU A 1111 48.22 12.51 31.11
C GLU A 1111 48.15 13.79 30.25
N HIS A 1112 47.06 13.98 29.50
CA HIS A 1112 46.83 15.20 28.71
C HIS A 1112 46.70 16.43 29.58
N PHE A 1113 45.93 16.35 30.66
CA PHE A 1113 45.76 17.44 31.63
C PHE A 1113 47.12 17.89 32.19
N LEU A 1114 47.93 16.95 32.66
CA LEU A 1114 49.26 17.25 33.22
C LEU A 1114 50.22 17.83 32.19
N TRP A 1115 50.17 17.35 30.95
CA TRP A 1115 50.98 17.89 29.88
C TRP A 1115 50.61 19.34 29.54
N TYR A 1116 49.32 19.64 29.32
CA TYR A 1116 48.87 21.01 29.05
C TYR A 1116 49.13 21.95 30.25
N LEU A 1117 48.98 21.46 31.48
CA LEU A 1117 49.25 22.22 32.69
C LEU A 1117 50.71 22.70 32.77
N LEU A 1118 51.67 21.84 32.44
CA LEU A 1118 53.10 22.21 32.40
C LEU A 1118 53.45 23.03 31.15
N MET A 1119 52.87 22.68 30.01
CA MET A 1119 53.14 23.32 28.72
C MET A 1119 52.69 24.79 28.75
N LEU A 1120 51.48 25.09 29.20
CA LEU A 1120 50.98 26.46 29.28
C LEU A 1120 51.79 27.29 30.30
N GLU A 1121 52.15 26.72 31.45
CA GLU A 1121 53.03 27.39 32.41
C GLU A 1121 54.43 27.67 31.84
N THR A 1122 54.94 26.77 31.01
CA THR A 1122 56.22 26.97 30.28
C THR A 1122 56.13 28.17 29.34
N VAL A 1123 55.02 28.34 28.62
CA VAL A 1123 54.80 29.49 27.74
C VAL A 1123 54.75 30.80 28.53
N GLU A 1124 54.02 30.81 29.64
CA GLU A 1124 53.92 31.97 30.54
C GLU A 1124 55.29 32.37 31.10
N LEU A 1125 56.11 31.40 31.53
CA LEU A 1125 57.45 31.65 32.08
C LEU A 1125 58.43 32.18 31.04
N LEU A 1126 58.37 31.67 29.81
CA LEU A 1126 59.24 32.10 28.72
C LEU A 1126 58.84 33.46 28.14
N ALA A 1127 57.57 33.84 28.24
CA ALA A 1127 57.06 35.14 27.81
C ALA A 1127 57.34 36.28 28.81
N GLY A 1128 57.78 35.97 30.04
CA GLY A 1128 58.02 36.95 31.11
C GLY A 1128 59.41 37.60 31.12
N ASP A 1129 59.61 38.55 32.05
CA ASP A 1129 60.79 39.45 32.11
C ASP A 1129 62.15 38.78 32.45
N ALA A 1130 62.16 37.51 32.85
CA ALA A 1130 63.37 36.83 33.36
C ALA A 1130 63.55 35.38 32.81
N PRO A 1131 63.73 35.21 31.49
CA PRO A 1131 63.81 33.89 30.83
C PRO A 1131 64.99 33.02 31.32
N GLU A 1132 66.04 33.60 31.89
CA GLU A 1132 67.17 32.83 32.45
C GLU A 1132 66.80 32.03 33.71
N LYS A 1133 65.73 32.41 34.43
CA LYS A 1133 65.20 31.66 35.59
C LYS A 1133 64.14 30.63 35.20
N ALA A 1134 63.52 30.79 34.02
CA ALA A 1134 62.43 29.93 33.56
C ALA A 1134 62.83 28.46 33.50
N ARG A 1135 64.05 28.13 33.07
CA ARG A 1135 64.51 26.73 32.96
C ARG A 1135 64.48 25.99 34.30
N ALA A 1136 64.89 26.64 35.38
CA ALA A 1136 64.90 26.04 36.72
C ALA A 1136 63.46 25.87 37.27
N GLU A 1137 62.58 26.82 37.01
CA GLU A 1137 61.17 26.76 37.43
C GLU A 1137 60.40 25.68 36.65
N ILE A 1138 60.61 25.55 35.34
CA ILE A 1138 60.01 24.49 34.52
C ILE A 1138 60.50 23.11 34.99
N ALA A 1139 61.79 22.97 35.33
CA ALA A 1139 62.34 21.74 35.87
C ALA A 1139 61.69 21.33 37.21
N ALA A 1140 61.49 22.29 38.12
CA ALA A 1140 60.79 22.04 39.38
C ALA A 1140 59.32 21.63 39.16
N GLY A 1141 58.63 22.26 38.20
CA GLY A 1141 57.28 21.85 37.80
C GLY A 1141 57.24 20.44 37.22
N TYR A 1142 58.22 20.06 36.41
CA TYR A 1142 58.30 18.73 35.83
C TYR A 1142 58.53 17.62 36.87
N GLU A 1143 59.30 17.89 37.93
CA GLU A 1143 59.44 16.96 39.05
C GLU A 1143 58.08 16.66 39.71
N ILE A 1144 57.24 17.68 39.88
CA ILE A 1144 55.87 17.53 40.41
C ILE A 1144 55.00 16.70 39.45
N ILE A 1145 55.06 16.98 38.15
CA ILE A 1145 54.32 16.23 37.13
C ILE A 1145 54.75 14.75 37.10
N THR A 1146 56.05 14.48 37.21
CA THR A 1146 56.60 13.12 37.22
C THR A 1146 56.13 12.33 38.45
N GLN A 1147 56.02 12.98 39.62
CA GLN A 1147 55.43 12.37 40.81
C GLN A 1147 53.96 11.98 40.59
N LEU A 1148 53.19 12.83 39.91
CA LEU A 1148 51.77 12.56 39.60
C LEU A 1148 51.59 11.43 38.58
N LEU A 1149 52.43 11.38 37.55
CA LEU A 1149 52.43 10.27 36.58
C LEU A 1149 52.80 8.94 37.26
N ALA A 1150 53.82 8.93 38.13
CA ALA A 1150 54.19 7.74 38.89
C ALA A 1150 53.10 7.28 39.89
N ALA A 1151 52.32 8.22 40.43
CA ALA A 1151 51.18 7.91 41.29
C ALA A 1151 49.96 7.39 40.50
N GLU A 1152 49.76 7.89 39.29
CA GLU A 1152 48.73 7.44 38.36
C GLU A 1152 48.92 5.96 38.00
N GLU A 1153 50.13 5.56 37.58
CA GLU A 1153 50.47 4.16 37.28
C GLU A 1153 50.19 3.23 38.48
N LYS A 1154 50.52 3.67 39.70
CA LYS A 1154 50.29 2.90 40.95
C LYS A 1154 48.82 2.85 41.38
N SER A 1155 47.99 3.78 40.90
CA SER A 1155 46.60 3.92 41.34
C SER A 1155 45.66 2.89 40.71
N GLY A 1156 46.04 2.30 39.58
CA GLY A 1156 45.13 1.50 38.75
C GLY A 1156 43.88 2.29 38.35
N TYR A 1157 44.05 3.59 38.10
CA TYR A 1157 43.01 4.55 37.66
C TYR A 1157 41.87 4.79 38.66
N GLN A 1158 42.08 4.44 39.93
CA GLN A 1158 41.12 4.70 41.01
C GLN A 1158 41.49 5.98 41.75
N LEU A 1159 40.55 6.93 41.83
CA LEU A 1159 40.80 8.26 42.39
C LEU A 1159 41.29 8.22 43.85
N ALA A 1160 40.72 7.32 44.66
CA ALA A 1160 41.12 7.15 46.06
C ALA A 1160 42.56 6.60 46.20
N LYS A 1161 42.99 5.73 45.27
CA LYS A 1161 44.36 5.18 45.26
C LYS A 1161 45.35 6.18 44.70
N LEU A 1162 44.94 7.02 43.75
CA LEU A 1162 45.76 8.11 43.23
C LEU A 1162 46.12 9.09 44.35
N LEU A 1163 45.13 9.57 45.09
CA LEU A 1163 45.36 10.46 46.25
C LEU A 1163 46.26 9.81 47.31
N ALA A 1164 46.14 8.51 47.55
CA ALA A 1164 46.96 7.78 48.50
C ALA A 1164 48.40 7.49 47.99
N ALA A 1165 48.61 7.45 46.67
CA ALA A 1165 49.92 7.21 46.07
C ALA A 1165 50.77 8.49 45.92
N VAL A 1166 50.12 9.66 45.94
CA VAL A 1166 50.77 10.98 45.95
C VAL A 1166 51.14 11.43 47.37
N GLN A 1167 50.44 10.93 48.40
CA GLN A 1167 50.78 11.07 49.83
C GLN A 1167 52.00 10.23 50.21
#